data_AF-A0A6M5FC88-F1
#
_entry.id   AF-A0A6M5FC88-F1
#
_cell.length_a   1.000
_cell.length_b   1.000
_cell.length_c   1.000
_cell.angle_alpha   90.00
_cell.angle_beta   90.00
_cell.angle_gamma   90.00
#
_symmetry.space_group_name_H-M   'P 1'
#
loop_
_entity.id
_entity.type
_entity.pdbx_description
1 polymer ?
#
loop_
_entity_poly.entity_id
_entity_poly.type
_entity_poly.pdbx_seq_one_letter_code
_entity_poly.pdbx_strand_id
1 'polypeptide(L)'
;MIQLQNMKPSWLKRVGYTLAVLGVVGLGVVFWPKTGALSPWSPGRIIDDNVFYDTNTFSSVQDIQNFINSHTPACDTWGTGPSEYGGGTRAQYAAKRGWHGPPYACLRDYHENPSTKETSFEKGGGWFAGGLSVANIIWNVSKEFGINPQVMLVTLKKEQGSLFTDVWPLKSQYKYAMGFACPDSGPGNTANCSNEYAGMYNQLRMAARQFRLYTNRPGEYRYKAGRSNYIQYNTNAACGGSWVYIENQATANLYNYTPYQPNQGALNAYPGTAHCGAYGNRNFWRFFNEWFGSPLKSVRIESPLSVRTEGTGSKLFTDMTITASFTIRNATNQRRDLGTMAIAARDSKWNNHDFGSQRVVLEPWQTYTYRVTTKLTKEEDYKFWITNYREGNGWSNNYPESAPGYSREVSTFVQTAPTVTSPVTIQNQRTHVGQSTRIRFTVKNNSPKPVDLGYFGAAITSPSGRNADASFDTVNSLAPGATYAYDREFIPRESGIYKVRISGTLDKGTTWTEAQYPVPTPASAGNRAQFTILPNPTLTQGITFSNPSPRAGEPVTTTFKIKNFASQPITTTNRTCLIMRNQHGANYDLGCLQPTTIQPGQEQEFKTTRSFPVGVYRAYFSTFDGRTWHEYAAPPLETGNEAVKGEMRVLQDVVMSQGLSITPARARAGDKLTGSFTLRNLSSAVSQTDQRLCYIIRGPRGENHDLGCQSTKGIAPHGSVQFSLSRPFDKPGTYRAFFALYDGSRWHEGAALPGVTGKEVTSLSFTILPNPTLTQGITFSNPSPRAGEPVTTTFKIKNFASQPITTTNRTCLIMRNQHGANYDLGCLQPTTIQPGQEQEFKTTRSFPVGVYRAYFSTFDGRTWHEYAAPPLETGNEAVKGEMRVRE
;
A
#
# COMPACT_ATOMS: atom_id res chain seq x y z
N MET A 1 -12.21 -30.87 10.41
CA MET A 1 -12.14 -32.35 10.37
C MET A 1 -11.25 -32.68 9.19
N ILE A 2 -9.96 -33.01 9.35
CA ILE A 2 -9.40 -34.21 9.99
C ILE A 2 -8.13 -33.83 10.77
N GLN A 3 -8.01 -34.38 11.98
CA GLN A 3 -6.82 -34.34 12.84
C GLN A 3 -5.74 -35.31 12.31
N LEU A 4 -4.46 -34.93 12.45
CA LEU A 4 -3.39 -35.87 12.78
C LEU A 4 -2.52 -35.24 13.87
N GLN A 5 -2.70 -35.77 15.08
CA GLN A 5 -1.89 -35.55 16.28
C GLN A 5 -0.60 -36.39 16.18
N ASN A 6 0.54 -35.82 16.57
CA ASN A 6 1.46 -36.35 17.59
C ASN A 6 2.89 -35.83 17.40
N MET A 7 3.31 -34.88 18.24
CA MET A 7 4.59 -34.89 18.95
C MET A 7 4.59 -33.78 20.01
N LYS A 8 4.88 -34.12 21.27
CA LYS A 8 4.87 -33.21 22.43
C LYS A 8 6.15 -32.37 22.52
N PRO A 9 6.08 -31.14 23.08
CA PRO A 9 7.21 -30.21 23.21
C PRO A 9 7.91 -30.35 24.57
N SER A 10 9.23 -30.52 24.58
CA SER A 10 10.02 -30.38 25.81
C SER A 10 11.44 -29.89 25.50
N TRP A 11 11.63 -28.58 25.41
CA TRP A 11 12.91 -27.91 25.73
C TRP A 11 12.74 -26.38 25.81
N LEU A 12 11.83 -25.90 26.66
CA LEU A 12 11.72 -24.46 26.96
C LEU A 12 11.45 -24.21 28.45
N LYS A 13 12.24 -24.87 29.32
CA LYS A 13 12.41 -24.48 30.73
C LYS A 13 13.83 -24.76 31.18
N ARG A 14 14.71 -23.76 31.02
CA ARG A 14 15.80 -23.35 31.94
C ARG A 14 16.75 -22.41 31.20
N VAL A 15 16.27 -21.19 30.98
CA VAL A 15 17.11 -20.00 30.92
C VAL A 15 17.42 -19.63 32.37
N GLY A 16 18.68 -19.25 32.64
CA GLY A 16 19.05 -18.55 33.86
C GLY A 16 19.96 -19.36 34.79
N TYR A 17 21.25 -19.46 34.45
CA TYR A 17 22.41 -19.47 35.36
C TYR A 17 23.69 -19.77 34.54
N THR A 18 24.05 -18.89 33.59
CA THR A 18 25.40 -18.91 32.97
C THR A 18 25.76 -17.57 32.32
N LEU A 19 25.33 -16.45 32.92
CA LEU A 19 25.79 -15.11 32.55
C LEU A 19 26.05 -14.33 33.84
N ALA A 20 27.30 -13.88 33.97
CA ALA A 20 27.92 -13.14 35.07
C ALA A 20 28.64 -13.99 36.16
N VAL A 21 29.95 -13.69 36.26
CA VAL A 21 30.95 -14.07 37.28
C VAL A 21 31.73 -15.37 37.03
N LEU A 22 32.85 -15.19 36.31
CA LEU A 22 34.19 -15.82 36.35
C LEU A 22 34.76 -15.69 34.92
N GLY A 23 35.29 -14.56 34.45
CA GLY A 23 36.07 -13.59 35.20
C GLY A 23 37.38 -14.24 35.64
N VAL A 24 38.36 -14.33 34.71
CA VAL A 24 39.70 -14.90 34.88
C VAL A 24 39.79 -16.44 34.75
N VAL A 25 39.72 -16.94 33.52
CA VAL A 25 40.55 -18.08 33.09
C VAL A 25 41.25 -17.63 31.82
N GLY A 26 42.57 -17.58 31.86
CA GLY A 26 43.41 -17.07 30.78
C GLY A 26 43.03 -17.70 29.45
N LEU A 27 42.82 -16.84 28.46
CA LEU A 27 42.89 -17.15 27.04
C LEU A 27 44.27 -17.77 26.74
N GLY A 28 44.41 -19.06 27.00
CA GLY A 28 45.33 -19.90 26.26
C GLY A 28 44.80 -19.99 24.85
N VAL A 29 45.13 -18.99 24.03
CA VAL A 29 45.01 -19.09 22.58
C VAL A 29 45.93 -20.24 22.18
N VAL A 30 45.38 -21.44 22.07
CA VAL A 30 46.06 -22.53 21.37
C VAL A 30 46.02 -22.13 19.90
N PHE A 31 47.06 -21.41 19.46
CA PHE A 31 47.36 -21.27 18.04
C PHE A 31 47.61 -22.68 17.51
N TRP A 32 46.61 -23.28 16.87
CA TRP A 32 46.89 -24.32 15.89
C TRP A 32 47.58 -23.61 14.72
N PRO A 33 48.87 -23.88 14.43
CA PRO A 33 49.46 -23.41 13.19
C PRO A 33 48.66 -24.08 12.06
N LYS A 34 47.84 -23.31 11.35
CA LYS A 34 47.26 -23.78 10.10
C LYS A 34 48.40 -23.93 9.10
N THR A 35 48.95 -25.13 8.98
CA THR A 35 49.76 -25.51 7.81
C THR A 35 48.82 -25.61 6.61
N GLY A 36 48.46 -24.47 6.04
CA GLY A 36 47.83 -24.43 4.72
C GLY A 36 48.81 -25.00 3.69
N ALA A 37 48.29 -25.69 2.67
CA ALA A 37 49.11 -26.10 1.55
C ALA A 37 49.80 -24.86 0.93
N LEU A 38 51.11 -24.96 0.70
CA LEU A 38 51.88 -23.92 -0.01
C LEU A 38 51.22 -23.65 -1.37
N SER A 39 51.19 -22.40 -1.83
CA SER A 39 50.76 -22.13 -3.21
C SER A 39 51.69 -22.87 -4.17
N PRO A 40 51.21 -23.58 -5.21
CA PRO A 40 52.09 -24.35 -6.08
C PRO A 40 53.23 -23.49 -6.66
N TRP A 41 54.42 -24.09 -6.80
CA TRP A 41 55.54 -23.43 -7.46
C TRP A 41 55.21 -23.21 -8.95
N SER A 42 55.35 -21.96 -9.40
CA SER A 42 55.31 -21.62 -10.83
C SER A 42 56.59 -20.86 -11.20
N PRO A 43 57.45 -21.42 -12.07
CA PRO A 43 58.68 -20.74 -12.46
C PRO A 43 58.40 -19.45 -13.24
N GLY A 44 57.27 -19.37 -13.95
CA GLY A 44 56.86 -18.18 -14.70
C GLY A 44 56.21 -17.09 -13.84
N ARG A 45 55.86 -17.42 -12.60
CA ARG A 45 55.11 -16.54 -11.71
C ARG A 45 55.40 -16.89 -10.26
N ILE A 46 56.50 -16.37 -9.74
CA ILE A 46 56.96 -16.63 -8.37
C ILE A 46 56.18 -15.79 -7.35
N ILE A 47 55.83 -14.56 -7.73
CA ILE A 47 55.09 -13.59 -6.92
C ILE A 47 54.32 -12.62 -7.83
N ASP A 48 53.15 -12.17 -7.38
CA ASP A 48 52.36 -11.16 -8.11
C ASP A 48 52.92 -9.74 -7.93
N ASP A 49 52.83 -8.91 -8.97
CA ASP A 49 53.25 -7.50 -8.92
C ASP A 49 52.58 -6.74 -7.78
N ASN A 50 51.26 -6.92 -7.63
CA ASN A 50 50.48 -6.30 -6.56
C ASN A 50 50.86 -6.78 -5.15
N VAL A 51 51.56 -7.92 -4.98
CA VAL A 51 52.14 -8.34 -3.70
C VAL A 51 53.55 -7.75 -3.57
N PHE A 52 54.36 -7.81 -4.63
CA PHE A 52 55.76 -7.39 -4.59
C PHE A 52 55.93 -5.88 -4.33
N TYR A 53 55.02 -5.05 -4.82
CA TYR A 53 55.03 -3.60 -4.65
C TYR A 53 54.09 -3.09 -3.55
N ASP A 54 53.45 -3.96 -2.77
CA ASP A 54 52.58 -3.56 -1.65
C ASP A 54 53.39 -3.07 -0.45
N THR A 55 53.54 -1.75 -0.32
CA THR A 55 54.25 -1.14 0.81
C THR A 55 53.43 -1.05 2.09
N ASN A 56 52.16 -1.47 2.08
CA ASN A 56 51.23 -1.31 3.20
C ASN A 56 50.94 -2.64 3.93
N THR A 57 51.82 -3.63 3.79
CA THR A 57 51.66 -4.96 4.40
C THR A 57 51.94 -5.00 5.89
N PHE A 58 52.63 -4.00 6.44
CA PHE A 58 52.74 -3.73 7.86
C PHE A 58 52.15 -2.35 8.16
N SER A 59 51.45 -2.20 9.29
CA SER A 59 50.78 -0.94 9.66
C SER A 59 51.73 0.06 10.31
N SER A 60 52.83 -0.41 10.89
CA SER A 60 53.84 0.41 11.55
C SER A 60 55.23 -0.24 11.51
N VAL A 61 56.27 0.55 11.81
CA VAL A 61 57.62 0.04 12.10
C VAL A 61 57.59 -1.04 13.19
N GLN A 62 56.75 -0.84 14.21
CA GLN A 62 56.65 -1.75 15.34
C GLN A 62 56.18 -3.14 14.91
N ASP A 63 55.31 -3.25 13.91
CA ASP A 63 54.86 -4.55 13.42
C ASP A 63 55.99 -5.33 12.73
N ILE A 64 56.88 -4.63 12.02
CA ILE A 64 58.09 -5.24 11.45
C ILE A 64 59.04 -5.67 12.57
N GLN A 65 59.22 -4.84 13.60
CA GLN A 65 60.05 -5.19 14.76
C GLN A 65 59.49 -6.42 15.49
N ASN A 66 58.17 -6.49 15.70
CA ASN A 66 57.50 -7.63 16.30
C ASN A 66 57.68 -8.90 15.46
N PHE A 67 57.64 -8.79 14.13
CA PHE A 67 57.93 -9.90 13.22
C PHE A 67 59.37 -10.40 13.38
N ILE A 68 60.37 -9.50 13.39
CA ILE A 68 61.77 -9.87 13.58
C ILE A 68 61.95 -10.53 14.95
N ASN A 69 61.34 -9.98 16.00
CA ASN A 69 61.39 -10.53 17.36
C ASN A 69 60.82 -11.95 17.40
N SER A 70 59.71 -12.24 16.71
CA SER A 70 59.11 -13.58 16.72
C SER A 70 59.84 -14.63 15.87
N HIS A 71 60.72 -14.19 14.94
CA HIS A 71 61.43 -15.08 14.00
C HIS A 71 62.95 -15.14 14.23
N THR A 72 63.44 -14.55 15.30
CA THR A 72 64.85 -14.59 15.73
C THR A 72 64.90 -15.20 17.12
N PRO A 73 66.00 -15.85 17.56
CA PRO A 73 66.12 -16.33 18.92
C PRO A 73 66.53 -15.21 19.90
N ALA A 74 66.49 -15.50 21.21
CA ALA A 74 67.06 -14.61 22.21
C ALA A 74 68.60 -14.54 22.08
N CYS A 75 69.17 -13.35 22.28
CA CYS A 75 70.59 -13.13 22.05
C CYS A 75 71.46 -13.52 23.25
N ASP A 76 72.52 -14.28 23.01
CA ASP A 76 73.64 -14.44 23.94
C ASP A 76 74.68 -13.34 23.69
N THR A 77 74.29 -12.10 23.99
CA THR A 77 75.10 -10.89 23.74
C THR A 77 76.51 -11.00 24.31
N TRP A 78 76.67 -11.62 25.49
CA TRP A 78 77.97 -11.73 26.15
C TRP A 78 78.72 -13.02 25.84
N GLY A 79 78.14 -13.92 25.03
CA GLY A 79 78.74 -15.21 24.68
C GLY A 79 78.97 -16.10 25.89
N THR A 80 78.10 -16.01 26.89
CA THR A 80 78.21 -16.75 28.17
C THR A 80 77.66 -18.17 28.08
N GLY A 81 76.82 -18.44 27.09
CA GLY A 81 76.29 -19.76 26.82
C GLY A 81 77.35 -20.73 26.28
N PRO A 82 77.08 -22.04 26.37
CA PRO A 82 77.99 -23.07 25.86
C PRO A 82 78.13 -22.97 24.34
N SER A 83 79.35 -23.11 23.83
CA SER A 83 79.59 -23.16 22.38
C SER A 83 79.12 -24.49 21.80
N GLU A 84 78.36 -24.42 20.70
CA GLU A 84 77.92 -25.57 19.92
C GLU A 84 79.09 -26.35 19.29
N TYR A 85 80.26 -25.72 19.24
CA TYR A 85 81.50 -26.31 18.71
C TYR A 85 82.43 -26.87 19.80
N GLY A 86 81.97 -26.87 21.07
CA GLY A 86 82.76 -27.26 22.24
C GLY A 86 83.81 -26.22 22.63
N GLY A 87 84.59 -26.50 23.69
CA GLY A 87 85.71 -25.65 24.09
C GLY A 87 85.37 -24.44 24.97
N GLY A 88 84.27 -24.49 25.72
CA GLY A 88 83.90 -23.47 26.72
C GLY A 88 82.69 -22.63 26.32
N THR A 89 82.64 -21.38 26.78
CA THR A 89 81.60 -20.42 26.39
C THR A 89 81.83 -19.95 24.95
N ARG A 90 80.78 -19.44 24.28
CA ARG A 90 80.89 -18.90 22.91
C ARG A 90 81.92 -17.77 22.79
N ALA A 91 82.05 -16.92 23.81
CA ALA A 91 83.09 -15.90 23.88
C ALA A 91 84.50 -16.51 23.92
N GLN A 92 84.71 -17.57 24.71
CA GLN A 92 85.99 -18.28 24.77
C GLN A 92 86.33 -18.96 23.43
N TYR A 93 85.34 -19.58 22.80
CA TYR A 93 85.51 -20.22 21.50
C TYR A 93 85.84 -19.21 20.40
N ALA A 94 85.13 -18.06 20.34
CA ALA A 94 85.43 -16.98 19.40
C ALA A 94 86.85 -16.46 19.55
N ALA A 95 87.28 -16.20 20.79
CA ALA A 95 88.64 -15.74 21.09
C ALA A 95 89.69 -16.75 20.59
N LYS A 96 89.48 -18.05 20.81
CA LYS A 96 90.37 -19.12 20.31
C LYS A 96 90.46 -19.17 18.78
N ARG A 97 89.39 -18.77 18.08
CA ARG A 97 89.33 -18.71 16.61
C ARG A 97 89.79 -17.38 16.04
N GLY A 98 90.10 -16.39 16.87
CA GLY A 98 90.39 -15.02 16.42
C GLY A 98 89.17 -14.30 15.84
N TRP A 99 87.96 -14.72 16.22
CA TRP A 99 86.71 -14.07 15.81
C TRP A 99 86.41 -12.87 16.72
N HIS A 100 85.53 -11.97 16.26
CA HIS A 100 85.06 -10.82 17.04
C HIS A 100 84.45 -11.31 18.37
N GLY A 101 84.93 -10.77 19.51
CA GLY A 101 84.42 -11.11 20.84
C GLY A 101 83.08 -10.42 21.17
N PRO A 102 82.50 -10.65 22.35
CA PRO A 102 81.29 -9.94 22.76
C PRO A 102 81.54 -8.41 22.89
N PRO A 103 80.51 -7.55 22.75
CA PRO A 103 79.09 -7.93 22.65
C PRO A 103 78.68 -8.39 21.25
N TYR A 104 77.98 -9.52 21.17
CA TYR A 104 77.27 -9.98 19.97
C TYR A 104 75.93 -9.28 19.86
N ALA A 105 75.47 -9.00 18.64
CA ALA A 105 74.20 -8.33 18.38
C ALA A 105 73.34 -9.18 17.45
N CYS A 106 72.23 -9.69 17.96
CA CYS A 106 71.27 -10.47 17.18
C CYS A 106 70.35 -9.57 16.36
N LEU A 107 69.73 -10.09 15.30
CA LEU A 107 68.96 -9.29 14.35
C LEU A 107 67.84 -8.46 15.00
N ARG A 108 67.22 -8.98 16.07
CA ARG A 108 66.20 -8.28 16.88
C ARG A 108 66.73 -7.06 17.64
N ASP A 109 68.00 -7.11 18.07
CA ASP A 109 68.62 -6.10 18.94
C ASP A 109 69.59 -5.19 18.16
N TYR A 110 69.90 -5.54 16.91
CA TYR A 110 70.85 -4.84 16.06
C TYR A 110 70.34 -3.47 15.61
N HIS A 111 71.21 -2.48 15.77
CA HIS A 111 71.05 -1.11 15.31
C HIS A 111 72.30 -0.68 14.53
N GLU A 112 72.09 0.15 13.52
CA GLU A 112 73.15 0.76 12.71
C GLU A 112 72.84 2.24 12.47
N ASN A 113 73.86 3.10 12.60
CA ASN A 113 73.75 4.50 12.21
C ASN A 113 74.20 4.66 10.74
N PRO A 114 73.31 5.03 9.81
CA PRO A 114 73.66 5.14 8.39
C PRO A 114 74.75 6.16 8.08
N SER A 115 74.90 7.19 8.92
CA SER A 115 75.84 8.30 8.74
C SER A 115 77.20 8.01 9.35
N THR A 116 77.26 7.52 10.60
CA THR A 116 78.54 7.25 11.30
C THR A 116 79.09 5.86 11.05
N LYS A 117 78.27 4.93 10.52
CA LYS A 117 78.59 3.49 10.33
C LYS A 117 78.85 2.73 11.64
N GLU A 118 78.55 3.33 12.79
CA GLU A 118 78.59 2.65 14.08
C GLU A 118 77.45 1.63 14.17
N THR A 119 77.72 0.49 14.81
CA THR A 119 76.76 -0.61 14.95
C THR A 119 76.63 -1.03 16.42
N SER A 120 75.62 -1.86 16.71
CA SER A 120 75.46 -2.45 18.04
C SER A 120 76.69 -3.21 18.53
N PHE A 121 77.54 -3.74 17.64
CA PHE A 121 78.77 -4.44 18.03
C PHE A 121 79.75 -3.53 18.78
N GLU A 122 79.88 -2.26 18.39
CA GLU A 122 80.71 -1.27 19.10
C GLU A 122 79.98 -0.60 20.28
N LYS A 123 78.65 -0.78 20.36
CA LYS A 123 77.76 0.00 21.23
C LYS A 123 76.98 -0.85 22.24
N GLY A 124 77.52 -2.00 22.65
CA GLY A 124 76.98 -2.78 23.77
C GLY A 124 75.96 -3.88 23.39
N GLY A 125 75.87 -4.26 22.12
CA GLY A 125 75.06 -5.39 21.65
C GLY A 125 73.57 -5.08 21.43
N GLY A 126 73.14 -3.83 21.63
CA GLY A 126 71.75 -3.42 21.53
C GLY A 126 71.56 -2.01 20.95
N TRP A 127 70.50 -1.33 21.38
CA TRP A 127 70.19 0.04 20.96
C TRP A 127 71.24 1.05 21.43
N PHE A 128 71.48 2.08 20.60
CA PHE A 128 72.28 3.25 20.95
C PHE A 128 71.73 4.50 20.26
N ALA A 129 72.08 5.68 20.78
CA ALA A 129 71.61 6.96 20.24
C ALA A 129 72.03 7.15 18.77
N GLY A 130 71.06 7.46 17.90
CA GLY A 130 71.27 7.61 16.45
C GLY A 130 71.31 6.30 15.65
N GLY A 131 71.27 5.14 16.31
CA GLY A 131 71.16 3.84 15.64
C GLY A 131 69.72 3.55 15.19
N LEU A 132 69.54 3.15 13.93
CA LEU A 132 68.27 2.65 13.41
C LEU A 132 68.19 1.15 13.58
N SER A 133 67.07 0.63 14.12
CA SER A 133 66.80 -0.80 14.12
C SER A 133 66.64 -1.33 12.70
N VAL A 134 66.84 -2.63 12.50
CA VAL A 134 66.60 -3.27 11.20
C VAL A 134 65.16 -3.04 10.71
N ALA A 135 64.18 -3.04 11.62
CA ALA A 135 62.79 -2.76 11.29
C ALA A 135 62.58 -1.34 10.73
N ASN A 136 63.23 -0.34 11.34
CA ASN A 136 63.22 1.04 10.86
C ASN A 136 63.85 1.16 9.48
N ILE A 137 64.99 0.49 9.26
CA ILE A 137 65.68 0.49 7.97
C ILE A 137 64.78 -0.11 6.90
N ILE A 138 64.20 -1.28 7.13
CA ILE A 138 63.29 -1.96 6.18
C ILE A 138 62.09 -1.05 5.87
N TRP A 139 61.43 -0.49 6.87
CA TRP A 139 60.30 0.42 6.68
C TRP A 139 60.66 1.59 5.75
N ASN A 140 61.77 2.28 6.05
CA ASN A 140 62.20 3.45 5.30
C ASN A 140 62.53 3.11 3.83
N VAL A 141 63.33 2.06 3.60
CA VAL A 141 63.73 1.69 2.22
C VAL A 141 62.56 1.12 1.41
N SER A 142 61.63 0.41 2.07
CA SER A 142 60.41 -0.08 1.43
C SER A 142 59.52 1.06 0.94
N LYS A 143 59.38 2.13 1.74
CA LYS A 143 58.62 3.33 1.33
C LYS A 143 59.36 4.13 0.27
N GLU A 144 60.67 4.30 0.40
CA GLU A 144 61.49 5.06 -0.56
C GLU A 144 61.47 4.42 -1.96
N PHE A 145 61.63 3.10 -2.06
CA PHE A 145 61.71 2.40 -3.35
C PHE A 145 60.42 1.67 -3.73
N GLY A 146 59.36 1.78 -2.95
CA GLY A 146 58.07 1.15 -3.23
C GLY A 146 58.11 -0.39 -3.28
N ILE A 147 58.93 -1.03 -2.43
CA ILE A 147 59.08 -2.49 -2.37
C ILE A 147 58.41 -3.01 -1.11
N ASN A 148 57.65 -4.09 -1.20
CA ASN A 148 56.97 -4.68 -0.06
C ASN A 148 57.97 -5.08 1.05
N PRO A 149 57.81 -4.60 2.31
CA PRO A 149 58.70 -4.97 3.42
C PRO A 149 58.77 -6.49 3.69
N GLN A 150 57.73 -7.25 3.36
CA GLN A 150 57.74 -8.72 3.40
C GLN A 150 58.75 -9.31 2.39
N VAL A 151 58.85 -8.72 1.19
CA VAL A 151 59.86 -9.12 0.18
C VAL A 151 61.27 -8.85 0.72
N MET A 152 61.47 -7.72 1.40
CA MET A 152 62.76 -7.38 2.02
C MET A 152 63.15 -8.38 3.11
N LEU A 153 62.22 -8.74 4.00
CA LEU A 153 62.45 -9.73 5.06
C LEU A 153 62.74 -11.13 4.49
N VAL A 154 61.97 -11.58 3.50
CA VAL A 154 62.19 -12.89 2.87
C VAL A 154 63.51 -12.93 2.12
N THR A 155 63.88 -11.83 1.45
CA THR A 155 65.19 -11.74 0.78
C THR A 155 66.32 -11.79 1.80
N LEU A 156 66.22 -11.06 2.92
CA LEU A 156 67.19 -11.13 4.01
C LEU A 156 67.33 -12.56 4.56
N LYS A 157 66.23 -13.29 4.76
CA LYS A 157 66.25 -14.68 5.23
C LYS A 157 66.87 -15.64 4.20
N LYS A 158 66.57 -15.42 2.93
CA LYS A 158 67.11 -16.20 1.82
C LYS A 158 68.62 -16.06 1.70
N GLU A 159 69.12 -14.83 1.82
CA GLU A 159 70.53 -14.51 1.59
C GLU A 159 71.37 -14.71 2.85
N GLN A 160 70.81 -14.42 4.03
CA GLN A 160 71.48 -14.59 5.30
C GLN A 160 70.57 -15.26 6.34
N GLY A 161 70.29 -16.54 6.10
CA GLY A 161 69.38 -17.33 6.94
C GLY A 161 69.83 -17.48 8.40
N SER A 162 71.13 -17.39 8.64
CA SER A 162 71.75 -17.50 9.97
C SER A 162 71.34 -16.37 10.91
N LEU A 163 71.07 -15.16 10.41
CA LEU A 163 70.65 -14.03 11.25
C LEU A 163 69.28 -14.24 11.94
N PHE A 164 68.51 -15.24 11.48
CA PHE A 164 67.24 -15.63 12.07
C PHE A 164 67.32 -16.87 12.97
N THR A 165 68.48 -17.54 13.06
CA THR A 165 68.64 -18.79 13.81
C THR A 165 69.81 -18.78 14.79
N ASP A 166 70.80 -17.94 14.54
CA ASP A 166 72.01 -17.81 15.35
C ASP A 166 71.74 -16.96 16.60
N VAL A 167 72.17 -17.45 17.76
CA VAL A 167 72.02 -16.78 19.05
C VAL A 167 73.22 -15.89 19.41
N TRP A 168 74.29 -15.92 18.62
CA TRP A 168 75.50 -15.13 18.84
C TRP A 168 76.18 -14.73 17.51
N PRO A 169 75.43 -14.10 16.58
CA PRO A 169 75.95 -13.84 15.24
C PRO A 169 77.15 -12.88 15.27
N LEU A 170 78.13 -13.19 14.44
CA LEU A 170 79.32 -12.40 14.21
C LEU A 170 79.02 -11.19 13.32
N LYS A 171 79.79 -10.12 13.50
CA LYS A 171 79.72 -8.92 12.66
C LYS A 171 79.83 -9.21 11.15
N SER A 172 80.57 -10.25 10.77
CA SER A 172 80.71 -10.68 9.37
C SER A 172 79.39 -11.11 8.72
N GLN A 173 78.43 -11.64 9.49
CA GLN A 173 77.12 -12.07 8.97
C GLN A 173 76.28 -10.88 8.46
N TYR A 174 76.52 -9.67 8.99
CA TYR A 174 75.81 -8.43 8.59
C TYR A 174 76.41 -7.75 7.36
N LYS A 175 77.63 -8.14 6.95
CA LYS A 175 78.40 -7.42 5.93
C LYS A 175 77.75 -7.45 4.55
N TYR A 176 77.26 -8.62 4.13
CA TYR A 176 76.63 -8.85 2.82
C TYR A 176 75.25 -9.49 2.96
N ALA A 177 74.46 -9.01 3.92
CA ALA A 177 73.26 -9.67 4.41
C ALA A 177 72.16 -9.87 3.34
N MET A 178 72.18 -9.10 2.25
CA MET A 178 71.20 -9.19 1.15
C MET A 178 71.79 -9.80 -0.13
N GLY A 179 73.06 -10.23 -0.12
CA GLY A 179 73.75 -10.72 -1.33
C GLY A 179 73.90 -9.67 -2.43
N PHE A 180 73.68 -8.38 -2.14
CA PHE A 180 73.80 -7.33 -3.13
C PHE A 180 75.27 -7.06 -3.48
N ALA A 181 75.55 -6.96 -4.77
CA ALA A 181 76.90 -6.80 -5.33
C ALA A 181 77.87 -7.94 -4.96
N CYS A 182 77.35 -9.17 -4.91
CA CYS A 182 78.10 -10.41 -4.71
C CYS A 182 78.00 -11.33 -5.95
N PRO A 183 78.61 -10.99 -7.10
CA PRO A 183 78.65 -11.90 -8.25
C PRO A 183 79.42 -13.18 -7.95
N ASP A 184 79.01 -14.29 -8.57
CA ASP A 184 79.70 -15.60 -8.52
C ASP A 184 80.97 -15.63 -9.40
N SER A 185 81.82 -14.61 -9.29
CA SER A 185 83.02 -14.41 -10.12
C SER A 185 84.35 -14.68 -9.40
N GLY A 186 84.30 -15.22 -8.18
CA GLY A 186 85.47 -15.63 -7.42
C GLY A 186 86.03 -17.01 -7.83
N PRO A 187 87.22 -17.40 -7.33
CA PRO A 187 87.83 -18.70 -7.63
C PRO A 187 86.90 -19.87 -7.28
N GLY A 188 86.65 -20.76 -8.25
CA GLY A 188 85.71 -21.87 -8.05
C GLY A 188 84.22 -21.50 -8.09
N ASN A 189 83.87 -20.36 -8.71
CA ASN A 189 82.52 -19.78 -8.73
C ASN A 189 82.02 -19.38 -7.33
N THR A 190 82.93 -18.95 -6.46
CA THR A 190 82.56 -18.38 -5.16
C THR A 190 82.11 -16.93 -5.30
N ALA A 191 81.29 -16.44 -4.36
CA ALA A 191 80.86 -15.05 -4.34
C ALA A 191 82.03 -14.07 -4.15
N ASN A 192 82.11 -13.04 -5.00
CA ASN A 192 83.09 -11.95 -4.95
C ASN A 192 82.40 -10.62 -4.58
N CYS A 193 82.16 -10.41 -3.29
CA CYS A 193 81.35 -9.30 -2.79
C CYS A 193 82.10 -7.96 -2.71
N SER A 194 81.49 -6.89 -3.24
CA SER A 194 82.05 -5.54 -3.15
C SER A 194 81.98 -4.96 -1.73
N ASN A 195 83.13 -4.54 -1.19
CA ASN A 195 83.23 -3.87 0.13
C ASN A 195 82.52 -2.51 0.17
N GLU A 196 82.30 -1.85 -0.97
CA GLU A 196 81.62 -0.55 -1.04
C GLU A 196 80.21 -0.58 -0.43
N TYR A 197 79.51 -1.71 -0.61
CA TYR A 197 78.13 -1.90 -0.18
C TYR A 197 78.02 -2.69 1.12
N ALA A 198 79.11 -2.84 1.86
CA ALA A 198 79.13 -3.57 3.12
C ALA A 198 78.25 -2.87 4.20
N GLY A 199 77.61 -3.67 5.05
CA GLY A 199 76.78 -3.21 6.17
C GLY A 199 75.28 -3.42 5.94
N MET A 200 74.51 -3.59 7.02
CA MET A 200 73.10 -3.96 6.96
C MET A 200 72.26 -2.88 6.27
N TYR A 201 72.48 -1.61 6.63
CA TYR A 201 71.79 -0.48 6.00
C TYR A 201 72.03 -0.43 4.49
N ASN A 202 73.31 -0.48 4.07
CA ASN A 202 73.70 -0.40 2.67
C ASN A 202 73.12 -1.58 1.87
N GLN A 203 73.20 -2.80 2.40
CA GLN A 203 72.67 -4.00 1.76
C GLN A 203 71.15 -3.92 1.58
N LEU A 204 70.39 -3.52 2.61
CA LEU A 204 68.93 -3.37 2.52
C LEU A 204 68.51 -2.28 1.53
N ARG A 205 69.15 -1.10 1.61
CA ARG A 205 68.86 0.04 0.73
C ARG A 205 69.15 -0.29 -0.72
N MET A 206 70.32 -0.87 -1.00
CA MET A 206 70.75 -1.15 -2.37
C MET A 206 69.97 -2.30 -3.00
N ALA A 207 69.59 -3.33 -2.24
CA ALA A 207 68.70 -4.38 -2.73
C ALA A 207 67.32 -3.81 -3.12
N ALA A 208 66.69 -2.99 -2.27
CA ALA A 208 65.41 -2.36 -2.57
C ALA A 208 65.50 -1.45 -3.81
N ARG A 209 66.55 -0.63 -3.88
CA ARG A 209 66.85 0.21 -5.06
C ARG A 209 66.99 -0.63 -6.33
N GLN A 210 67.70 -1.76 -6.25
CA GLN A 210 67.94 -2.62 -7.40
C GLN A 210 66.65 -3.28 -7.91
N PHE A 211 65.77 -3.75 -7.01
CA PHE A 211 64.45 -4.25 -7.39
C PHE A 211 63.60 -3.18 -8.10
N ARG A 212 63.61 -1.94 -7.61
CA ARG A 212 62.94 -0.83 -8.30
C ARG A 212 63.58 -0.53 -9.65
N LEU A 213 64.90 -0.60 -9.76
CA LEU A 213 65.61 -0.34 -11.02
C LEU A 213 65.28 -1.39 -12.09
N TYR A 214 65.20 -2.67 -11.74
CA TYR A 214 64.74 -3.74 -12.65
C TYR A 214 63.35 -3.45 -13.21
N THR A 215 62.47 -2.88 -12.39
CA THR A 215 61.10 -2.50 -12.76
C THR A 215 61.05 -1.29 -13.69
N ASN A 216 61.87 -0.28 -13.39
CA ASN A 216 61.86 0.99 -14.11
C ASN A 216 62.62 0.91 -15.45
N ARG A 217 63.57 -0.03 -15.56
CA ARG A 217 64.41 -0.21 -16.76
C ARG A 217 64.45 -1.69 -17.21
N PRO A 218 63.29 -2.33 -17.48
CA PRO A 218 63.23 -3.76 -17.73
C PRO A 218 63.98 -4.19 -19.01
N GLY A 219 64.22 -3.27 -19.94
CA GLY A 219 64.99 -3.50 -21.16
C GLY A 219 66.48 -3.79 -20.92
N GLU A 220 67.07 -3.21 -19.88
CA GLU A 220 68.52 -3.23 -19.59
C GLU A 220 68.99 -4.55 -18.94
N TYR A 221 68.07 -5.43 -18.54
CA TYR A 221 68.39 -6.65 -17.79
C TYR A 221 68.08 -7.94 -18.56
N ARG A 222 68.69 -9.05 -18.15
CA ARG A 222 68.64 -10.34 -18.86
C ARG A 222 67.21 -10.89 -18.94
N TYR A 223 66.52 -11.00 -17.81
CA TYR A 223 65.19 -11.60 -17.74
C TYR A 223 64.10 -10.55 -17.83
N LYS A 224 63.11 -10.80 -18.69
CA LYS A 224 62.06 -9.84 -19.06
C LYS A 224 60.67 -10.47 -18.95
N ALA A 225 59.71 -9.73 -18.40
CA ALA A 225 58.31 -10.16 -18.33
C ALA A 225 57.63 -10.18 -19.71
N GLY A 226 56.53 -10.91 -19.84
CA GLY A 226 55.70 -11.02 -21.03
C GLY A 226 56.30 -11.87 -22.16
N ARG A 227 57.39 -12.60 -21.90
CA ARG A 227 58.07 -13.44 -22.91
C ARG A 227 58.70 -14.70 -22.30
N SER A 228 59.04 -15.66 -23.16
CA SER A 228 59.82 -16.84 -22.79
C SER A 228 61.30 -16.48 -22.62
N ASN A 229 61.88 -16.85 -21.48
CA ASN A 229 63.29 -16.66 -21.15
C ASN A 229 63.93 -18.01 -20.83
N TYR A 230 65.15 -18.27 -21.29
CA TYR A 230 65.89 -19.46 -20.90
C TYR A 230 66.57 -19.25 -19.54
N ILE A 231 66.20 -20.06 -18.54
CA ILE A 231 66.68 -19.93 -17.15
C ILE A 231 67.38 -21.23 -16.75
N GLN A 232 68.63 -21.12 -16.29
CA GLN A 232 69.47 -22.26 -15.92
C GLN A 232 69.06 -22.84 -14.56
N TYR A 233 69.29 -24.14 -14.37
CA TYR A 233 69.05 -24.82 -13.09
C TYR A 233 70.20 -24.66 -12.09
N ASN A 234 71.38 -24.28 -12.57
CA ASN A 234 72.60 -24.14 -11.78
C ASN A 234 73.61 -23.19 -12.46
N THR A 235 74.60 -22.70 -11.72
CA THR A 235 75.73 -21.93 -12.27
C THR A 235 76.55 -22.75 -13.27
N ASN A 236 76.67 -24.05 -13.05
CA ASN A 236 77.26 -24.97 -14.01
C ASN A 236 76.33 -25.17 -15.21
N ALA A 237 76.75 -24.70 -16.38
CA ALA A 237 75.99 -24.81 -17.63
C ALA A 237 75.66 -26.26 -18.03
N ALA A 238 76.46 -27.25 -17.62
CA ALA A 238 76.21 -28.67 -17.88
C ALA A 238 74.92 -29.19 -17.20
N CYS A 239 74.42 -28.50 -16.18
CA CYS A 239 73.16 -28.83 -15.51
C CYS A 239 71.90 -28.43 -16.31
N GLY A 240 72.07 -27.73 -17.44
CA GLY A 240 70.97 -27.31 -18.30
C GLY A 240 70.05 -26.26 -17.68
N GLY A 241 68.84 -26.17 -18.22
CA GLY A 241 67.83 -25.16 -17.91
C GLY A 241 66.55 -25.42 -18.69
N SER A 242 65.56 -24.55 -18.53
CA SER A 242 64.32 -24.62 -19.32
C SER A 242 63.84 -23.23 -19.73
N TRP A 243 63.00 -23.21 -20.77
CA TRP A 243 62.29 -22.01 -21.19
C TRP A 243 61.11 -21.75 -20.27
N VAL A 244 61.10 -20.56 -19.67
CA VAL A 244 60.07 -20.11 -18.74
C VAL A 244 59.42 -18.86 -19.30
N TYR A 245 58.12 -18.91 -19.52
CA TYR A 245 57.34 -17.70 -19.81
C TYR A 245 57.16 -16.90 -18.51
N ILE A 246 57.83 -15.75 -18.41
CA ILE A 246 57.74 -14.91 -17.21
C ILE A 246 56.50 -14.03 -17.34
N GLU A 247 55.50 -14.28 -16.49
CA GLU A 247 54.16 -13.68 -16.58
C GLU A 247 54.12 -12.21 -16.13
N ASN A 248 54.96 -11.81 -15.17
CA ASN A 248 54.90 -10.48 -14.56
C ASN A 248 56.29 -9.89 -14.22
N GLN A 249 56.33 -8.59 -13.92
CA GLN A 249 57.57 -7.85 -13.73
C GLN A 249 58.30 -8.24 -12.44
N ALA A 250 57.57 -8.48 -11.35
CA ALA A 250 58.13 -8.91 -10.07
C ALA A 250 58.87 -10.24 -10.16
N THR A 251 58.33 -11.20 -10.92
CA THR A 251 59.02 -12.48 -11.17
C THR A 251 60.28 -12.27 -12.00
N ALA A 252 60.27 -11.38 -13.00
CA ALA A 252 61.48 -11.01 -13.74
C ALA A 252 62.54 -10.37 -12.81
N ASN A 253 62.12 -9.52 -11.88
CA ASN A 253 63.02 -8.89 -10.90
C ASN A 253 63.70 -9.92 -10.00
N LEU A 254 62.98 -10.95 -9.54
CA LEU A 254 63.56 -12.03 -8.73
C LEU A 254 64.61 -12.83 -9.51
N TYR A 255 64.37 -13.14 -10.78
CA TYR A 255 65.38 -13.81 -11.62
C TYR A 255 66.57 -12.90 -11.94
N ASN A 256 66.36 -11.60 -12.14
CA ASN A 256 67.49 -10.68 -12.33
C ASN A 256 68.34 -10.53 -11.06
N TYR A 257 67.73 -10.64 -9.88
CA TYR A 257 68.44 -10.66 -8.61
C TYR A 257 69.12 -12.01 -8.30
N THR A 258 68.51 -13.12 -8.74
CA THR A 258 68.99 -14.48 -8.48
C THR A 258 68.77 -15.35 -9.72
N PRO A 259 69.78 -15.47 -10.62
CA PRO A 259 69.59 -15.88 -12.01
C PRO A 259 69.50 -17.40 -12.23
N TYR A 260 68.76 -18.12 -11.36
CA TYR A 260 68.56 -19.57 -11.47
C TYR A 260 67.16 -19.98 -11.01
N GLN A 261 66.62 -21.03 -11.65
CA GLN A 261 65.38 -21.69 -11.22
C GLN A 261 65.68 -23.05 -10.59
N PRO A 262 64.88 -23.54 -9.63
CA PRO A 262 65.05 -24.89 -9.10
C PRO A 262 64.73 -25.95 -10.16
N ASN A 263 65.46 -27.06 -10.16
CA ASN A 263 65.03 -28.28 -10.84
C ASN A 263 64.03 -29.06 -9.97
N GLN A 264 63.41 -30.10 -10.52
CA GLN A 264 62.43 -30.90 -9.77
C GLN A 264 63.02 -31.54 -8.51
N GLY A 265 64.28 -31.97 -8.55
CA GLY A 265 64.98 -32.50 -7.37
C GLY A 265 65.08 -31.48 -6.24
N ALA A 266 65.42 -30.22 -6.56
CA ALA A 266 65.50 -29.14 -5.60
C ALA A 266 64.14 -28.75 -5.02
N LEU A 267 63.06 -28.85 -5.80
CA LEU A 267 61.69 -28.64 -5.30
C LEU A 267 61.28 -29.73 -4.30
N ASN A 268 61.64 -30.99 -4.56
CA ASN A 268 61.30 -32.13 -3.71
C ASN A 268 62.15 -32.18 -2.43
N ALA A 269 63.42 -31.78 -2.50
CA ALA A 269 64.40 -31.94 -1.43
C ALA A 269 64.39 -30.78 -0.41
N TYR A 270 63.26 -30.49 0.24
CA TYR A 270 63.25 -29.47 1.32
C TYR A 270 62.85 -30.03 2.69
N PRO A 271 63.60 -29.69 3.77
CA PRO A 271 64.86 -28.94 3.72
C PRO A 271 65.97 -29.84 3.17
N GLY A 272 66.83 -29.31 2.30
CA GLY A 272 67.87 -30.11 1.64
C GLY A 272 68.34 -29.59 0.29
N THR A 273 69.23 -30.38 -0.30
CA THR A 273 69.91 -30.14 -1.58
C THR A 273 69.69 -31.29 -2.56
N ALA A 274 69.76 -31.02 -3.85
CA ALA A 274 69.71 -31.98 -4.94
C ALA A 274 70.83 -31.70 -5.96
N HIS A 275 71.23 -32.74 -6.70
CA HIS A 275 72.16 -32.61 -7.82
C HIS A 275 71.63 -31.61 -8.85
N CYS A 276 72.49 -30.69 -9.33
CA CYS A 276 72.13 -29.60 -10.25
C CYS A 276 70.97 -28.69 -9.78
N GLY A 277 70.68 -28.64 -8.49
CA GLY A 277 69.61 -27.81 -7.93
C GLY A 277 70.06 -26.38 -7.62
N ALA A 278 69.20 -25.40 -7.88
CA ALA A 278 69.30 -24.04 -7.34
C ALA A 278 68.19 -23.77 -6.32
N TYR A 279 68.52 -23.00 -5.28
CA TYR A 279 67.65 -22.84 -4.11
C TYR A 279 67.16 -21.42 -3.88
N GLY A 280 67.77 -20.40 -4.49
CA GLY A 280 67.46 -19.00 -4.17
C GLY A 280 65.98 -18.64 -4.37
N ASN A 281 65.48 -18.74 -5.61
CA ASN A 281 64.07 -18.44 -5.89
C ASN A 281 63.10 -19.46 -5.27
N ARG A 282 63.51 -20.73 -5.13
CA ARG A 282 62.76 -21.76 -4.37
C ARG A 282 62.56 -21.31 -2.91
N ASN A 283 63.63 -20.91 -2.25
CA ASN A 283 63.64 -20.50 -0.85
C ASN A 283 62.86 -19.20 -0.68
N PHE A 284 63.00 -18.24 -1.60
CA PHE A 284 62.14 -17.04 -1.60
C PHE A 284 60.66 -17.42 -1.58
N TRP A 285 60.20 -18.20 -2.57
CA TRP A 285 58.80 -18.64 -2.66
C TRP A 285 58.35 -19.37 -1.40
N ARG A 286 59.18 -20.26 -0.86
CA ARG A 286 58.81 -21.05 0.31
C ARG A 286 58.76 -20.22 1.59
N PHE A 287 59.77 -19.40 1.86
CA PHE A 287 59.79 -18.52 3.02
C PHE A 287 58.67 -17.48 2.97
N PHE A 288 58.35 -16.96 1.78
CA PHE A 288 57.20 -16.07 1.64
C PHE A 288 55.89 -16.79 1.97
N ASN A 289 55.69 -18.00 1.44
CA ASN A 289 54.53 -18.82 1.79
C ASN A 289 54.43 -19.13 3.29
N GLU A 290 55.55 -19.47 3.91
CA GLU A 290 55.63 -19.82 5.33
C GLU A 290 55.32 -18.63 6.24
N TRP A 291 55.87 -17.45 5.92
CA TRP A 291 55.74 -16.27 6.78
C TRP A 291 54.50 -15.44 6.49
N PHE A 292 54.09 -15.35 5.23
CA PHE A 292 53.09 -14.38 4.78
C PHE A 292 51.96 -15.01 3.95
N GLY A 293 52.02 -16.30 3.69
CA GLY A 293 51.08 -17.02 2.84
C GLY A 293 51.38 -16.86 1.35
N SER A 294 50.42 -17.27 0.51
CA SER A 294 50.61 -17.36 -0.94
C SER A 294 51.10 -16.05 -1.58
N PRO A 295 52.26 -16.03 -2.28
CA PRO A 295 52.72 -14.89 -3.07
C PRO A 295 51.88 -14.64 -4.34
N LEU A 296 50.89 -15.51 -4.63
CA LEU A 296 50.10 -15.54 -5.87
C LEU A 296 48.60 -15.21 -5.72
N LYS A 297 48.15 -14.70 -4.57
CA LYS A 297 46.73 -14.41 -4.31
C LYS A 297 46.55 -12.93 -4.04
N SER A 298 45.91 -12.23 -4.98
CA SER A 298 45.69 -10.80 -4.92
C SER A 298 44.20 -10.44 -4.90
N VAL A 299 43.91 -9.16 -4.62
CA VAL A 299 42.57 -8.62 -4.85
C VAL A 299 42.38 -8.42 -6.34
N ARG A 300 41.30 -8.97 -6.92
CA ARG A 300 41.04 -8.91 -8.37
C ARG A 300 39.58 -8.64 -8.71
N ILE A 301 39.37 -8.13 -9.91
CA ILE A 301 38.05 -8.09 -10.55
C ILE A 301 37.73 -9.52 -11.06
N GLU A 302 36.64 -10.11 -10.56
CA GLU A 302 36.18 -11.47 -10.88
C GLU A 302 34.89 -11.49 -11.73
N SER A 303 34.55 -10.37 -12.37
CA SER A 303 33.50 -10.31 -13.38
C SER A 303 33.83 -9.29 -14.45
N PRO A 304 33.30 -9.40 -15.68
CA PRO A 304 33.44 -8.32 -16.64
C PRO A 304 32.70 -7.06 -16.14
N LEU A 305 33.13 -5.89 -16.63
CA LEU A 305 32.32 -4.69 -16.54
C LEU A 305 31.02 -4.92 -17.31
N SER A 306 29.89 -4.84 -16.61
CA SER A 306 28.56 -4.90 -17.20
C SER A 306 27.95 -3.51 -17.21
N VAL A 307 27.53 -3.04 -18.38
CA VAL A 307 26.76 -1.78 -18.55
C VAL A 307 25.44 -2.15 -19.21
N ARG A 308 24.33 -1.80 -18.56
CA ARG A 308 22.99 -2.16 -19.00
C ARG A 308 22.00 -1.08 -18.63
N THR A 309 21.00 -0.85 -19.46
CA THR A 309 19.82 -0.08 -19.03
C THR A 309 18.92 -1.01 -18.21
N GLU A 310 18.40 -0.50 -17.10
CA GLU A 310 17.49 -1.31 -16.27
C GLU A 310 16.29 -1.75 -17.12
N GLY A 311 15.95 -3.04 -17.03
CA GLY A 311 14.93 -3.67 -17.84
C GLY A 311 15.38 -4.10 -19.23
N THR A 312 16.05 -3.26 -20.02
CA THR A 312 16.30 -3.56 -21.45
C THR A 312 17.53 -4.42 -21.73
N GLY A 313 18.29 -4.78 -20.70
CA GLY A 313 19.49 -5.61 -20.84
C GLY A 313 20.68 -4.82 -21.40
N SER A 314 21.44 -5.41 -22.32
CA SER A 314 22.71 -4.85 -22.82
C SER A 314 22.56 -3.62 -23.72
N LYS A 315 21.35 -3.34 -24.21
CA LYS A 315 21.09 -2.15 -25.04
C LYS A 315 20.84 -0.94 -24.16
N LEU A 316 21.54 0.15 -24.50
CA LEU A 316 21.47 1.39 -23.74
C LEU A 316 20.60 2.41 -24.45
N PHE A 317 19.79 3.11 -23.66
CA PHE A 317 18.90 4.15 -24.16
C PHE A 317 19.13 5.48 -23.49
N THR A 318 18.95 6.56 -24.24
CA THR A 318 18.99 7.92 -23.68
C THR A 318 17.89 8.10 -22.64
N ASP A 319 18.15 8.91 -21.61
CA ASP A 319 17.24 9.32 -20.54
C ASP A 319 16.70 8.19 -19.64
N MET A 320 17.04 6.94 -19.96
CA MET A 320 16.80 5.76 -19.13
C MET A 320 17.96 5.55 -18.14
N THR A 321 17.66 4.91 -17.00
CA THR A 321 18.67 4.58 -16.00
C THR A 321 19.62 3.50 -16.52
N ILE A 322 20.90 3.85 -16.66
CA ILE A 322 21.97 2.94 -17.02
C ILE A 322 22.68 2.51 -15.75
N THR A 323 22.71 1.20 -15.49
CA THR A 323 23.48 0.58 -14.41
C THR A 323 24.81 0.07 -14.96
N ALA A 324 25.90 0.43 -14.32
CA ALA A 324 27.20 -0.19 -14.52
C ALA A 324 27.64 -0.97 -13.26
N SER A 325 28.20 -2.17 -13.44
CA SER A 325 28.60 -3.03 -12.32
C SER A 325 29.72 -4.00 -12.64
N PHE A 326 30.49 -4.36 -11.61
CA PHE A 326 31.51 -5.41 -11.64
C PHE A 326 31.75 -5.96 -10.23
N THR A 327 32.40 -7.13 -10.12
CA THR A 327 32.66 -7.80 -8.85
C THR A 327 34.16 -7.88 -8.57
N ILE A 328 34.55 -7.62 -7.33
CA ILE A 328 35.90 -7.67 -6.82
C ILE A 328 35.98 -8.74 -5.73
N ARG A 329 37.04 -9.55 -5.70
CA ARG A 329 37.30 -10.50 -4.61
C ARG A 329 38.66 -10.27 -4.00
N ASN A 330 38.69 -10.21 -2.67
CA ASN A 330 39.90 -10.33 -1.87
C ASN A 330 40.19 -11.79 -1.57
N ALA A 331 41.04 -12.46 -2.37
CA ALA A 331 41.42 -13.85 -2.13
C ALA A 331 42.60 -14.01 -1.13
N THR A 332 42.83 -13.00 -0.29
CA THR A 332 43.96 -12.95 0.65
C THR A 332 43.48 -13.13 2.09
N ASN A 333 44.41 -13.48 2.98
CA ASN A 333 44.17 -13.60 4.43
C ASN A 333 44.24 -12.24 5.16
N GLN A 334 44.37 -11.14 4.43
CA GLN A 334 44.58 -9.81 4.99
C GLN A 334 43.47 -8.85 4.53
N ARG A 335 43.16 -7.87 5.37
CA ARG A 335 42.29 -6.75 4.99
C ARG A 335 42.98 -5.92 3.91
N ARG A 336 42.20 -5.46 2.92
CA ARG A 336 42.71 -4.76 1.74
C ARG A 336 41.91 -3.50 1.45
N ASP A 337 42.55 -2.35 1.58
CA ASP A 337 42.01 -1.07 1.14
C ASP A 337 42.38 -0.83 -0.33
N LEU A 338 41.36 -0.75 -1.18
CA LEU A 338 41.56 -0.55 -2.61
C LEU A 338 41.59 0.93 -2.98
N GLY A 339 41.30 1.85 -2.06
CA GLY A 339 41.06 3.26 -2.38
C GLY A 339 39.69 3.48 -3.01
N THR A 340 39.54 4.56 -3.77
CA THR A 340 38.27 4.98 -4.38
C THR A 340 38.07 4.32 -5.73
N MET A 341 37.16 3.36 -5.81
CA MET A 341 36.72 2.74 -7.06
C MET A 341 35.71 3.64 -7.78
N ALA A 342 35.75 3.65 -9.12
CA ALA A 342 34.79 4.35 -9.97
C ALA A 342 34.61 3.61 -11.31
N ILE A 343 33.55 3.97 -12.04
CA ILE A 343 33.37 3.58 -13.44
C ILE A 343 33.40 4.86 -14.26
N ALA A 344 34.43 5.00 -15.09
CA ALA A 344 34.58 6.15 -15.94
C ALA A 344 33.80 5.96 -17.25
N ALA A 345 33.27 7.05 -17.80
CA ALA A 345 32.55 7.04 -19.06
C ALA A 345 32.89 8.26 -19.93
N ARG A 346 33.14 8.04 -21.22
CA ARG A 346 33.46 9.11 -22.17
C ARG A 346 32.57 9.00 -23.40
N ASP A 347 32.15 10.15 -23.89
CA ASP A 347 31.50 10.27 -25.19
C ASP A 347 32.53 10.27 -26.34
N SER A 348 32.06 10.37 -27.58
CA SER A 348 32.93 10.36 -28.77
C SER A 348 33.93 11.52 -28.84
N LYS A 349 33.70 12.60 -28.08
CA LYS A 349 34.56 13.79 -27.97
C LYS A 349 35.42 13.79 -26.70
N TRP A 350 35.44 12.68 -25.96
CA TRP A 350 36.15 12.56 -24.69
C TRP A 350 35.64 13.46 -23.56
N ASN A 351 34.40 13.94 -23.62
CA ASN A 351 33.79 14.62 -22.47
C ASN A 351 33.45 13.62 -21.36
N ASN A 352 33.49 14.10 -20.11
CA ASN A 352 33.32 13.27 -18.93
C ASN A 352 31.83 13.00 -18.60
N HIS A 353 31.46 11.73 -18.45
CA HIS A 353 30.15 11.25 -17.99
C HIS A 353 30.28 10.18 -16.88
N ASP A 354 31.35 10.27 -16.07
CA ASP A 354 31.72 9.30 -15.04
C ASP A 354 30.55 8.96 -14.11
N PHE A 355 30.48 7.69 -13.74
CA PHE A 355 29.56 7.21 -12.73
C PHE A 355 30.15 7.55 -11.35
N GLY A 356 29.29 7.61 -10.32
CA GLY A 356 29.72 7.88 -8.95
C GLY A 356 30.90 7.02 -8.49
N SER A 357 31.65 7.52 -7.52
CA SER A 357 32.86 6.88 -6.96
C SER A 357 32.69 6.54 -5.49
N GLN A 358 33.35 5.48 -5.02
CA GLN A 358 33.25 5.03 -3.63
C GLN A 358 34.56 4.39 -3.15
N ARG A 359 34.98 4.69 -1.92
CA ARG A 359 36.09 3.98 -1.25
C ARG A 359 35.69 2.54 -0.94
N VAL A 360 36.51 1.57 -1.37
CA VAL A 360 36.26 0.14 -1.18
C VAL A 360 37.35 -0.49 -0.33
N VAL A 361 36.95 -1.07 0.80
CA VAL A 361 37.83 -1.84 1.67
C VAL A 361 37.25 -3.23 1.83
N LEU A 362 38.06 -4.26 1.60
CA LEU A 362 37.65 -5.66 1.61
C LEU A 362 38.33 -6.42 2.75
N GLU A 363 37.54 -7.12 3.53
CA GLU A 363 38.02 -8.07 4.53
C GLU A 363 38.58 -9.35 3.86
N PRO A 364 39.37 -10.16 4.59
CA PRO A 364 39.88 -11.42 4.06
C PRO A 364 38.77 -12.29 3.45
N TRP A 365 39.02 -12.84 2.26
CA TRP A 365 38.10 -13.71 1.52
C TRP A 365 36.75 -13.07 1.08
N GLN A 366 36.59 -11.75 1.24
CA GLN A 366 35.37 -11.05 0.87
C GLN A 366 35.24 -10.86 -0.66
N THR A 367 34.03 -11.06 -1.16
CA THR A 367 33.60 -10.66 -2.51
C THR A 367 32.67 -9.46 -2.41
N TYR A 368 32.84 -8.46 -3.28
CA TYR A 368 32.08 -7.21 -3.30
C TYR A 368 31.68 -6.84 -4.73
N THR A 369 30.39 -6.59 -4.95
CA THR A 369 29.89 -6.09 -6.25
C THR A 369 29.75 -4.58 -6.20
N TYR A 370 30.59 -3.89 -6.98
CA TYR A 370 30.46 -2.47 -7.24
C TYR A 370 29.30 -2.25 -8.22
N ARG A 371 28.32 -1.44 -7.85
CA ARG A 371 27.14 -1.13 -8.69
C ARG A 371 26.77 0.34 -8.56
N VAL A 372 26.67 1.03 -9.69
CA VAL A 372 26.34 2.46 -9.78
C VAL A 372 25.45 2.73 -10.98
N THR A 373 24.67 3.81 -10.92
CA THR A 373 23.74 4.20 -11.99
C THR A 373 24.00 5.61 -12.48
N THR A 374 23.66 5.88 -13.74
CA THR A 374 23.66 7.22 -14.35
C THR A 374 22.57 7.34 -15.42
N LYS A 375 22.39 8.53 -15.98
CA LYS A 375 21.60 8.76 -17.19
C LYS A 375 22.46 9.47 -18.23
N LEU A 376 22.37 8.98 -19.46
CA LEU A 376 23.01 9.60 -20.62
C LEU A 376 21.92 10.21 -21.50
N THR A 377 22.09 11.46 -21.92
CA THR A 377 21.04 12.21 -22.63
C THR A 377 21.31 12.31 -24.13
N LYS A 378 22.53 12.00 -24.57
CA LYS A 378 22.96 12.14 -25.95
C LYS A 378 23.15 10.78 -26.60
N GLU A 379 22.54 10.61 -27.78
CA GLU A 379 22.68 9.43 -28.62
C GLU A 379 24.03 9.44 -29.35
N GLU A 380 24.93 8.51 -29.00
CA GLU A 380 26.24 8.30 -29.63
C GLU A 380 26.95 7.06 -29.06
N ASP A 381 28.18 6.81 -29.49
CA ASP A 381 29.07 5.80 -28.91
C ASP A 381 29.71 6.29 -27.60
N TYR A 382 29.63 5.47 -26.56
CA TYR A 382 30.30 5.70 -25.29
C TYR A 382 31.31 4.60 -24.98
N LYS A 383 32.41 4.99 -24.34
CA LYS A 383 33.40 4.08 -23.77
C LYS A 383 33.34 4.12 -22.25
N PHE A 384 33.19 2.96 -21.62
CA PHE A 384 33.13 2.78 -20.17
C PHE A 384 34.32 1.95 -19.68
N TRP A 385 34.91 2.29 -18.53
CA TRP A 385 35.96 1.45 -17.93
C TRP A 385 36.02 1.54 -16.40
N ILE A 386 36.53 0.49 -15.77
CA ILE A 386 36.79 0.45 -14.33
C ILE A 386 38.07 1.25 -14.03
N THR A 387 38.01 2.15 -13.06
CA THR A 387 39.16 2.94 -12.62
C THR A 387 39.19 3.06 -11.09
N ASN A 388 40.34 3.45 -10.55
CA ASN A 388 40.57 3.54 -9.13
C ASN A 388 41.53 4.69 -8.79
N TYR A 389 41.32 5.33 -7.65
CA TYR A 389 42.23 6.32 -7.07
C TYR A 389 42.79 5.84 -5.73
N ARG A 390 44.12 5.93 -5.57
CA ARG A 390 44.83 5.66 -4.32
C ARG A 390 45.70 6.83 -3.91
N GLU A 391 45.64 7.19 -2.63
CA GLU A 391 46.50 8.20 -2.03
C GLU A 391 47.98 7.84 -2.24
N GLY A 392 48.79 8.82 -2.67
CA GLY A 392 50.20 8.64 -3.04
C GLY A 392 50.48 8.00 -4.41
N ASN A 393 49.51 7.31 -5.03
CA ASN A 393 49.68 6.65 -6.34
C ASN A 393 48.83 7.24 -7.47
N GLY A 394 47.83 8.07 -7.15
CA GLY A 394 46.95 8.71 -8.14
C GLY A 394 45.91 7.77 -8.75
N TRP A 395 45.36 8.18 -9.91
CA TRP A 395 44.40 7.40 -10.70
C TRP A 395 45.08 6.26 -11.46
N SER A 396 44.45 5.09 -11.45
CA SER A 396 44.90 3.91 -12.18
C SER A 396 43.72 3.20 -12.83
N ASN A 397 43.87 2.87 -14.11
CA ASN A 397 42.92 2.02 -14.83
C ASN A 397 43.28 0.52 -14.70
N ASN A 398 44.35 0.21 -13.96
CA ASN A 398 44.91 -1.14 -13.91
C ASN A 398 44.77 -1.85 -12.57
N TYR A 399 44.40 -1.13 -11.50
CA TYR A 399 44.29 -1.67 -10.15
C TYR A 399 42.84 -1.62 -9.62
N PRO A 400 42.36 -2.67 -8.92
CA PRO A 400 42.93 -4.01 -8.88
C PRO A 400 42.93 -4.66 -10.28
N GLU A 401 43.82 -5.62 -10.51
CA GLU A 401 43.91 -6.35 -11.78
C GLU A 401 42.64 -7.18 -12.04
N SER A 402 42.27 -7.33 -13.31
CA SER A 402 41.22 -8.28 -13.69
C SER A 402 41.76 -9.71 -13.68
N ALA A 403 40.97 -10.65 -13.19
CA ALA A 403 41.28 -12.06 -13.41
C ALA A 403 41.19 -12.38 -14.93
N PRO A 404 41.96 -13.38 -15.41
CA PRO A 404 42.00 -13.72 -16.83
C PRO A 404 40.60 -13.93 -17.43
N GLY A 405 40.34 -13.33 -18.59
CA GLY A 405 39.06 -13.46 -19.29
C GLY A 405 37.99 -12.41 -18.93
N TYR A 406 38.20 -11.55 -17.92
CA TYR A 406 37.25 -10.50 -17.57
C TYR A 406 37.65 -9.12 -18.11
N SER A 407 36.84 -8.60 -19.04
CA SER A 407 37.02 -7.25 -19.56
C SER A 407 36.70 -6.19 -18.51
N ARG A 408 37.55 -5.17 -18.41
CA ARG A 408 37.30 -3.98 -17.58
C ARG A 408 36.76 -2.78 -18.36
N GLU A 409 36.65 -2.91 -19.68
CA GLU A 409 36.16 -1.87 -20.57
C GLU A 409 34.99 -2.39 -21.41
N VAL A 410 34.04 -1.51 -21.72
CA VAL A 410 32.90 -1.75 -22.60
C VAL A 410 32.71 -0.53 -23.49
N SER A 411 32.57 -0.73 -24.81
CA SER A 411 32.13 0.31 -25.74
C SER A 411 30.77 -0.07 -26.29
N THR A 412 29.81 0.86 -26.26
CA THR A 412 28.46 0.60 -26.77
C THR A 412 27.76 1.89 -27.21
N PHE A 413 26.84 1.75 -28.15
CA PHE A 413 26.02 2.83 -28.67
C PHE A 413 24.81 3.05 -27.75
N VAL A 414 24.61 4.28 -27.31
CA VAL A 414 23.42 4.70 -26.57
C VAL A 414 22.45 5.30 -27.58
N GLN A 415 21.27 4.71 -27.74
CA GLN A 415 20.29 5.11 -28.75
C GLN A 415 19.07 5.79 -28.15
N THR A 416 18.38 6.64 -28.90
CA THR A 416 17.12 7.23 -28.45
C THR A 416 16.06 6.14 -28.31
N ALA A 417 15.34 6.13 -27.19
CA ALA A 417 14.31 5.11 -26.94
C ALA A 417 13.14 5.22 -27.94
N PRO A 418 12.63 4.09 -28.46
CA PRO A 418 11.39 4.08 -29.21
C PRO A 418 10.22 4.40 -28.28
N THR A 419 9.22 5.07 -28.82
CA THR A 419 8.08 5.55 -28.04
C THR A 419 6.76 4.99 -28.52
N VAL A 420 5.85 4.73 -27.58
CA VAL A 420 4.45 4.46 -27.89
C VAL A 420 3.79 5.76 -28.33
N THR A 421 3.19 5.79 -29.53
CA THR A 421 2.58 7.00 -30.12
C THR A 421 1.05 6.99 -30.13
N SER A 422 0.41 5.85 -29.87
CA SER A 422 -1.05 5.75 -29.69
C SER A 422 -1.38 4.92 -28.44
N PRO A 423 -2.50 5.20 -27.76
CA PRO A 423 -2.93 4.43 -26.60
C PRO A 423 -3.32 2.99 -26.99
N VAL A 424 -3.34 2.09 -26.00
CA VAL A 424 -3.92 0.75 -26.19
C VAL A 424 -5.42 0.89 -26.46
N THR A 425 -5.87 0.47 -27.65
CA THR A 425 -7.28 0.45 -28.03
C THR A 425 -7.78 -0.98 -28.12
N ILE A 426 -8.99 -1.20 -27.61
CA ILE A 426 -9.71 -2.48 -27.69
C ILE A 426 -10.90 -2.27 -28.63
N GLN A 427 -11.00 -3.06 -29.70
CA GLN A 427 -12.06 -2.90 -30.70
C GLN A 427 -13.45 -2.96 -30.07
N ASN A 428 -13.70 -3.97 -29.24
CA ASN A 428 -14.93 -4.12 -28.47
C ASN A 428 -14.60 -4.03 -26.98
N GLN A 429 -14.86 -2.87 -26.37
CA GLN A 429 -14.63 -2.62 -24.93
C GLN A 429 -15.45 -3.53 -24.02
N ARG A 430 -16.55 -4.07 -24.56
CA ARG A 430 -17.40 -5.05 -23.95
C ARG A 430 -17.74 -6.11 -24.99
N THR A 431 -17.45 -7.37 -24.67
CA THR A 431 -17.71 -8.54 -25.53
C THR A 431 -18.00 -9.76 -24.67
N HIS A 432 -18.25 -10.93 -25.27
CA HIS A 432 -18.56 -12.16 -24.53
C HIS A 432 -17.41 -13.15 -24.52
N VAL A 433 -17.46 -14.08 -23.55
CA VAL A 433 -16.56 -15.25 -23.53
C VAL A 433 -16.66 -15.98 -24.87
N GLY A 434 -15.49 -16.24 -25.48
CA GLY A 434 -15.37 -16.93 -26.77
C GLY A 434 -15.53 -16.05 -28.01
N GLN A 435 -15.95 -14.78 -27.88
CA GLN A 435 -16.01 -13.83 -28.99
C GLN A 435 -14.72 -13.04 -29.12
N SER A 436 -14.17 -12.93 -30.32
CA SER A 436 -12.91 -12.22 -30.51
C SER A 436 -13.04 -10.70 -30.41
N THR A 437 -11.97 -10.07 -29.96
CA THR A 437 -11.75 -8.62 -29.98
C THR A 437 -10.34 -8.34 -30.46
N ARG A 438 -10.03 -7.13 -30.92
CA ARG A 438 -8.69 -6.74 -31.37
C ARG A 438 -8.04 -5.73 -30.44
N ILE A 439 -6.76 -5.89 -30.22
CA ILE A 439 -5.91 -5.02 -29.41
C ILE A 439 -4.94 -4.30 -30.33
N ARG A 440 -4.94 -2.96 -30.29
CA ARG A 440 -4.10 -2.13 -31.17
C ARG A 440 -3.34 -1.04 -30.43
N PHE A 441 -2.12 -0.79 -30.88
CA PHE A 441 -1.29 0.37 -30.49
C PHE A 441 -0.15 0.56 -31.52
N THR A 442 0.55 1.69 -31.46
CA THR A 442 1.65 2.00 -32.37
C THR A 442 2.92 2.42 -31.63
N VAL A 443 4.07 2.01 -32.14
CA VAL A 443 5.40 2.32 -31.59
C VAL A 443 6.24 2.97 -32.68
N LYS A 444 6.86 4.11 -32.39
CA LYS A 444 7.71 4.87 -33.32
C LYS A 444 9.18 4.74 -32.93
N ASN A 445 10.04 4.54 -33.94
CA ASN A 445 11.48 4.71 -33.80
C ASN A 445 11.84 6.21 -33.85
N ASN A 446 12.42 6.73 -32.77
CA ASN A 446 12.87 8.12 -32.67
C ASN A 446 14.35 8.31 -32.97
N SER A 447 15.12 7.22 -33.07
CA SER A 447 16.54 7.29 -33.42
C SER A 447 16.71 7.52 -34.93
N PRO A 448 17.74 8.29 -35.33
CA PRO A 448 18.20 8.36 -36.72
C PRO A 448 18.79 7.03 -37.25
N LYS A 449 18.96 6.01 -36.39
CA LYS A 449 19.42 4.66 -36.77
C LYS A 449 18.30 3.62 -36.60
N PRO A 450 18.39 2.46 -37.29
CA PRO A 450 17.46 1.37 -37.05
C PRO A 450 17.46 0.92 -35.59
N VAL A 451 16.28 0.77 -35.00
CA VAL A 451 16.11 0.30 -33.61
C VAL A 451 15.45 -1.06 -33.61
N ASP A 452 16.03 -1.99 -32.88
CA ASP A 452 15.44 -3.29 -32.58
C ASP A 452 14.49 -3.15 -31.39
N LEU A 453 13.19 -3.40 -31.62
CA LEU A 453 12.13 -3.39 -30.60
C LEU A 453 12.04 -4.71 -29.82
N GLY A 454 12.76 -5.74 -30.26
CA GLY A 454 12.78 -7.06 -29.65
C GLY A 454 11.45 -7.79 -29.74
N TYR A 455 11.16 -8.60 -28.72
CA TYR A 455 9.93 -9.34 -28.55
C TYR A 455 8.92 -8.49 -27.75
N PHE A 456 7.88 -7.96 -28.39
CA PHE A 456 6.92 -7.06 -27.74
C PHE A 456 5.49 -7.27 -28.22
N GLY A 457 4.53 -6.87 -27.38
CA GLY A 457 3.12 -7.08 -27.62
C GLY A 457 2.24 -6.60 -26.47
N ALA A 458 1.01 -7.09 -26.44
CA ALA A 458 0.06 -6.81 -25.39
C ALA A 458 0.08 -7.93 -24.34
N ALA A 459 0.62 -7.62 -23.16
CA ALA A 459 0.49 -8.48 -21.99
C ALA A 459 -0.90 -8.32 -21.38
N ILE A 460 -1.55 -9.42 -21.04
CA ILE A 460 -2.94 -9.43 -20.58
C ILE A 460 -3.07 -10.28 -19.34
N THR A 461 -3.69 -9.71 -18.31
CA THR A 461 -4.08 -10.44 -17.10
C THR A 461 -5.56 -10.76 -17.15
N SER A 462 -5.90 -12.04 -16.97
CA SER A 462 -7.29 -12.49 -16.87
C SER A 462 -7.96 -12.03 -15.56
N PRO A 463 -9.29 -12.11 -15.45
CA PRO A 463 -10.02 -11.83 -14.22
C PRO A 463 -9.57 -12.69 -13.03
N SER A 464 -9.14 -13.93 -13.29
CA SER A 464 -8.57 -14.84 -12.29
C SER A 464 -7.09 -14.56 -11.94
N GLY A 465 -6.48 -13.51 -12.52
CA GLY A 465 -5.08 -13.16 -12.29
C GLY A 465 -4.08 -14.00 -13.09
N ARG A 466 -4.54 -14.82 -14.04
CA ARG A 466 -3.68 -15.66 -14.86
C ARG A 466 -3.14 -14.89 -16.06
N ASN A 467 -2.02 -15.37 -16.60
CA ASN A 467 -1.51 -14.87 -17.86
C ASN A 467 -2.48 -15.24 -19.00
N ALA A 468 -2.91 -14.24 -19.77
CA ALA A 468 -3.77 -14.36 -20.94
C ALA A 468 -3.23 -13.53 -22.12
N ASP A 469 -1.92 -13.29 -22.17
CA ASP A 469 -1.24 -12.49 -23.20
C ASP A 469 -1.76 -12.72 -24.63
N ALA A 470 -1.90 -11.62 -25.39
CA ALA A 470 -2.05 -11.73 -26.83
C ALA A 470 -0.73 -12.19 -27.45
N SER A 471 -0.73 -12.58 -28.72
CA SER A 471 0.52 -12.98 -29.39
C SER A 471 1.52 -11.81 -29.45
N PHE A 472 2.77 -12.10 -29.11
CA PHE A 472 3.88 -11.15 -29.16
C PHE A 472 4.61 -11.25 -30.49
N ASP A 473 5.13 -10.12 -30.95
CA ASP A 473 5.87 -9.99 -32.21
C ASP A 473 7.36 -9.82 -31.95
N THR A 474 8.19 -10.33 -32.85
CA THR A 474 9.63 -10.06 -32.86
C THR A 474 9.95 -9.04 -33.94
N VAL A 475 10.42 -7.85 -33.56
CA VAL A 475 10.79 -6.77 -34.50
C VAL A 475 12.24 -6.39 -34.29
N ASN A 476 13.12 -7.14 -34.97
CA ASN A 476 14.58 -7.00 -34.85
C ASN A 476 15.15 -5.70 -35.44
N SER A 477 14.37 -4.98 -36.26
CA SER A 477 14.80 -3.74 -36.89
C SER A 477 13.59 -2.92 -37.34
N LEU A 478 13.45 -1.72 -36.79
CA LEU A 478 12.51 -0.69 -37.21
C LEU A 478 13.30 0.47 -37.78
N ALA A 479 13.05 0.82 -39.05
CA ALA A 479 13.79 1.87 -39.76
C ALA A 479 13.70 3.23 -39.05
N PRO A 480 14.68 4.14 -39.25
CA PRO A 480 14.66 5.49 -38.69
C PRO A 480 13.33 6.21 -38.98
N GLY A 481 12.70 6.79 -37.95
CA GLY A 481 11.43 7.51 -38.09
C GLY A 481 10.18 6.66 -38.36
N ALA A 482 10.32 5.36 -38.63
CA ALA A 482 9.21 4.47 -38.95
C ALA A 482 8.34 4.17 -37.73
N THR A 483 7.09 3.76 -37.98
CA THR A 483 6.12 3.34 -36.95
C THR A 483 5.74 1.89 -37.18
N TYR A 484 5.76 1.09 -36.12
CA TYR A 484 5.20 -0.25 -36.09
C TYR A 484 3.77 -0.21 -35.54
N ALA A 485 2.82 -0.80 -36.27
CA ALA A 485 1.43 -0.94 -35.85
C ALA A 485 1.17 -2.36 -35.35
N TYR A 486 0.93 -2.49 -34.04
CA TYR A 486 0.50 -3.74 -33.44
C TYR A 486 -1.02 -3.86 -33.58
N ASP A 487 -1.51 -4.95 -34.17
CA ASP A 487 -2.93 -5.32 -34.27
C ASP A 487 -3.03 -6.83 -34.12
N ARG A 488 -3.55 -7.29 -32.97
CA ARG A 488 -3.73 -8.73 -32.69
C ARG A 488 -5.13 -9.04 -32.24
N GLU A 489 -5.64 -10.17 -32.73
CA GLU A 489 -6.88 -10.77 -32.27
C GLU A 489 -6.68 -11.45 -30.92
N PHE A 490 -7.64 -11.27 -30.03
CA PHE A 490 -7.68 -11.85 -28.70
C PHE A 490 -9.05 -12.50 -28.46
N ILE A 491 -9.05 -13.76 -27.99
CA ILE A 491 -10.26 -14.52 -27.68
C ILE A 491 -10.30 -14.76 -26.16
N PRO A 492 -11.17 -14.07 -25.41
CA PRO A 492 -11.29 -14.23 -23.97
C PRO A 492 -11.93 -15.57 -23.62
N ARG A 493 -11.45 -16.18 -22.53
CA ARG A 493 -11.89 -17.51 -22.07
C ARG A 493 -12.66 -17.49 -20.75
N GLU A 494 -12.61 -16.37 -20.04
CA GLU A 494 -13.24 -16.17 -18.74
C GLU A 494 -14.06 -14.88 -18.78
N SER A 495 -15.13 -14.79 -17.99
CA SER A 495 -15.88 -13.53 -17.83
C SER A 495 -15.25 -12.67 -16.73
N GLY A 496 -15.41 -11.35 -16.83
CA GLY A 496 -14.88 -10.37 -15.89
C GLY A 496 -14.04 -9.30 -16.57
N ILE A 497 -13.26 -8.56 -15.78
CA ILE A 497 -12.43 -7.46 -16.26
C ILE A 497 -11.03 -7.97 -16.61
N TYR A 498 -10.63 -7.83 -17.87
CA TYR A 498 -9.27 -8.08 -18.33
C TYR A 498 -8.45 -6.79 -18.26
N LYS A 499 -7.18 -6.92 -17.89
CA LYS A 499 -6.23 -5.80 -17.85
C LYS A 499 -5.17 -6.01 -18.91
N VAL A 500 -5.02 -5.05 -19.83
CA VAL A 500 -4.02 -5.07 -20.89
C VAL A 500 -2.93 -4.07 -20.58
N ARG A 501 -1.69 -4.41 -20.91
CA ARG A 501 -0.57 -3.48 -20.95
C ARG A 501 0.35 -3.76 -22.13
N ILE A 502 1.01 -2.72 -22.64
CA ILE A 502 2.12 -2.91 -23.58
C ILE A 502 3.30 -3.50 -22.80
N SER A 503 3.95 -4.52 -23.35
CA SER A 503 5.13 -5.15 -22.76
C SER A 503 6.12 -5.50 -23.85
N GLY A 504 7.41 -5.42 -23.54
CA GLY A 504 8.46 -5.78 -24.47
C GLY A 504 9.77 -6.20 -23.79
N THR A 505 10.57 -6.93 -24.53
CA THR A 505 11.92 -7.34 -24.14
C THR A 505 12.86 -7.41 -25.34
N LEU A 506 14.12 -7.02 -25.10
CA LEU A 506 15.19 -7.06 -26.10
C LEU A 506 15.99 -8.37 -26.08
N ASP A 507 15.65 -9.30 -25.18
CA ASP A 507 16.35 -10.58 -25.00
C ASP A 507 15.48 -11.82 -25.28
N LYS A 508 14.50 -11.66 -26.19
CA LYS A 508 13.62 -12.74 -26.69
C LYS A 508 12.80 -13.45 -25.61
N GLY A 509 12.37 -12.74 -24.56
CA GLY A 509 11.47 -13.29 -23.54
C GLY A 509 12.15 -13.71 -22.25
N THR A 510 13.44 -13.43 -22.08
CA THR A 510 14.21 -13.88 -20.91
C THR A 510 14.04 -12.92 -19.72
N THR A 511 14.06 -11.61 -19.98
CA THR A 511 13.87 -10.56 -18.97
C THR A 511 12.67 -9.69 -19.35
N TRP A 512 11.59 -9.80 -18.57
CA TRP A 512 10.36 -9.04 -18.80
C TRP A 512 10.43 -7.68 -18.09
N THR A 513 10.24 -6.61 -18.86
CA THR A 513 10.18 -5.25 -18.30
C THR A 513 8.74 -4.79 -18.21
N GLU A 514 8.27 -4.53 -17.00
CA GLU A 514 6.84 -4.31 -16.79
C GLU A 514 6.38 -2.86 -17.01
N ALA A 515 7.31 -1.92 -17.29
CA ALA A 515 6.96 -0.49 -17.32
C ALA A 515 7.82 0.44 -18.19
N GLN A 516 8.93 -0.01 -18.80
CA GLN A 516 9.98 0.92 -19.24
C GLN A 516 10.29 0.89 -20.74
N TYR A 517 9.79 -0.10 -21.49
CA TYR A 517 10.12 -0.25 -22.90
C TYR A 517 9.01 -0.92 -23.73
N PRO A 518 8.60 -0.34 -24.87
CA PRO A 518 8.92 1.00 -25.36
C PRO A 518 8.43 2.11 -24.42
N VAL A 519 9.03 3.31 -24.50
CA VAL A 519 8.74 4.41 -23.56
C VAL A 519 7.36 5.01 -23.86
N PRO A 520 6.46 5.15 -22.89
CA PRO A 520 5.18 5.82 -23.11
C PRO A 520 5.37 7.32 -23.31
N THR A 521 4.67 7.91 -24.29
CA THR A 521 4.52 9.36 -24.46
C THR A 521 3.23 9.87 -23.80
N PRO A 522 3.07 11.19 -23.60
CA PRO A 522 1.79 11.79 -23.20
C PRO A 522 0.63 11.44 -24.16
N ALA A 523 0.88 11.30 -25.46
CA ALA A 523 -0.11 10.85 -26.45
C ALA A 523 -0.55 9.38 -26.19
N SER A 524 0.28 8.61 -25.51
CA SER A 524 -0.01 7.25 -25.04
C SER A 524 -0.34 7.18 -23.55
N ALA A 525 -1.03 8.18 -22.98
CA ALA A 525 -1.48 8.22 -21.58
C ALA A 525 -2.23 6.95 -21.09
N GLY A 526 -2.49 5.97 -21.96
CA GLY A 526 -2.78 4.58 -21.60
C GLY A 526 -1.87 3.57 -22.32
N ASN A 527 -0.68 3.28 -21.77
CA ASN A 527 0.01 2.01 -22.04
C ASN A 527 -0.70 0.81 -21.37
N ARG A 528 -1.82 1.09 -20.70
CA ARG A 528 -2.72 0.15 -20.05
C ARG A 528 -4.15 0.42 -20.49
N ALA A 529 -4.93 -0.64 -20.63
CA ALA A 529 -6.37 -0.57 -20.87
C ALA A 529 -7.08 -1.66 -20.05
N GLN A 530 -8.39 -1.51 -19.89
CA GLN A 530 -9.24 -2.54 -19.33
C GLN A 530 -10.45 -2.72 -20.23
N PHE A 531 -10.95 -3.95 -20.33
CA PHE A 531 -12.16 -4.28 -21.10
C PHE A 531 -12.94 -5.37 -20.38
N THR A 532 -14.27 -5.36 -20.56
CA THR A 532 -15.19 -6.23 -19.83
C THR A 532 -15.62 -7.40 -20.70
N ILE A 533 -15.49 -8.61 -20.16
CA ILE A 533 -15.98 -9.83 -20.80
C ILE A 533 -17.23 -10.31 -20.06
N LEU A 534 -18.34 -10.38 -20.77
CA LEU A 534 -19.61 -10.87 -20.25
C LEU A 534 -19.69 -12.40 -20.40
N PRO A 535 -20.33 -13.10 -19.45
CA PRO A 535 -20.58 -14.53 -19.56
C PRO A 535 -21.65 -14.82 -20.62
N ASN A 536 -21.98 -16.10 -20.80
CA ASN A 536 -23.14 -16.52 -21.59
C ASN A 536 -23.97 -17.54 -20.79
N PRO A 537 -25.31 -17.41 -20.72
CA PRO A 537 -26.11 -16.29 -21.23
C PRO A 537 -25.94 -15.00 -20.41
N THR A 538 -26.36 -13.86 -20.95
CA THR A 538 -26.28 -12.52 -20.34
C THR A 538 -27.66 -11.85 -20.36
N LEU A 539 -27.96 -10.98 -19.39
CA LEU A 539 -29.22 -10.22 -19.38
C LEU A 539 -29.22 -9.15 -20.49
N THR A 540 -30.22 -9.17 -21.36
CA THR A 540 -30.48 -8.09 -22.32
C THR A 540 -31.48 -7.08 -21.77
N GLN A 541 -32.31 -7.51 -20.81
CA GLN A 541 -33.25 -6.66 -20.07
C GLN A 541 -33.25 -7.08 -18.60
N GLY A 542 -33.01 -6.12 -17.70
CA GLY A 542 -33.11 -6.30 -16.25
C GLY A 542 -34.55 -6.42 -15.76
N ILE A 543 -34.77 -6.24 -14.46
CA ILE A 543 -36.12 -6.30 -13.87
C ILE A 543 -36.94 -5.09 -14.34
N THR A 544 -38.06 -5.33 -15.00
CA THR A 544 -39.02 -4.27 -15.37
C THR A 544 -40.42 -4.58 -14.88
N PHE A 545 -41.11 -3.55 -14.36
CA PHE A 545 -42.52 -3.63 -13.95
C PHE A 545 -43.39 -2.93 -15.00
N SER A 546 -44.54 -3.50 -15.35
CA SER A 546 -45.53 -2.85 -16.22
C SER A 546 -46.05 -1.54 -15.64
N ASN A 547 -46.11 -1.44 -14.31
CA ASN A 547 -46.39 -0.22 -13.56
C ASN A 547 -45.58 -0.25 -12.24
N PRO A 548 -44.63 0.67 -12.00
CA PRO A 548 -43.85 0.70 -10.76
C PRO A 548 -44.61 1.31 -9.58
N SER A 549 -45.78 1.92 -9.81
CA SER A 549 -46.64 2.49 -8.77
C SER A 549 -48.10 2.07 -8.93
N PRO A 550 -48.40 0.76 -8.89
CA PRO A 550 -49.76 0.25 -9.00
C PRO A 550 -50.58 0.63 -7.75
N ARG A 551 -51.90 0.57 -7.83
CA ARG A 551 -52.75 0.54 -6.62
C ARG A 551 -52.93 -0.89 -6.12
N ALA A 552 -53.26 -1.03 -4.84
CA ALA A 552 -53.48 -2.35 -4.24
C ALA A 552 -54.54 -3.14 -5.02
N GLY A 553 -54.25 -4.42 -5.26
CA GLY A 553 -55.11 -5.31 -6.06
C GLY A 553 -54.91 -5.22 -7.57
N GLU A 554 -54.24 -4.20 -8.11
CA GLU A 554 -53.96 -4.13 -9.54
C GLU A 554 -52.89 -5.15 -9.97
N PRO A 555 -53.06 -5.81 -11.13
CA PRO A 555 -52.07 -6.77 -11.63
C PRO A 555 -50.82 -6.04 -12.15
N VAL A 556 -49.66 -6.42 -11.64
CA VAL A 556 -48.36 -5.95 -12.15
C VAL A 556 -47.67 -7.09 -12.86
N THR A 557 -47.29 -6.86 -14.11
CA THR A 557 -46.47 -7.78 -14.88
C THR A 557 -45.00 -7.43 -14.67
N THR A 558 -44.21 -8.41 -14.24
CA THR A 558 -42.76 -8.26 -14.07
C THR A 558 -42.04 -9.13 -15.09
N THR A 559 -41.04 -8.56 -15.76
CA THR A 559 -40.27 -9.24 -16.81
C THR A 559 -38.76 -9.05 -16.67
N PHE A 560 -38.00 -10.01 -17.21
CA PHE A 560 -36.58 -9.88 -17.52
C PHE A 560 -36.24 -10.79 -18.71
N LYS A 561 -35.13 -10.50 -19.40
CA LYS A 561 -34.71 -11.27 -20.58
C LYS A 561 -33.24 -11.65 -20.54
N ILE A 562 -32.94 -12.88 -20.91
CA ILE A 562 -31.58 -13.40 -21.07
C ILE A 562 -31.34 -13.85 -22.50
N LYS A 563 -30.13 -13.64 -23.02
CA LYS A 563 -29.75 -14.07 -24.37
C LYS A 563 -28.44 -14.84 -24.35
N ASN A 564 -28.34 -15.85 -25.21
CA ASN A 564 -27.10 -16.54 -25.48
C ASN A 564 -26.34 -15.84 -26.63
N PHE A 565 -25.18 -15.23 -26.33
CA PHE A 565 -24.31 -14.61 -27.34
C PHE A 565 -23.17 -15.52 -27.79
N ALA A 566 -23.06 -16.73 -27.24
CA ALA A 566 -22.10 -17.71 -27.73
C ALA A 566 -22.51 -18.26 -29.11
N SER A 567 -21.52 -18.74 -29.85
CA SER A 567 -21.73 -19.43 -31.14
C SER A 567 -22.24 -20.86 -30.98
N GLN A 568 -22.38 -21.35 -29.75
CA GLN A 568 -22.82 -22.71 -29.42
C GLN A 568 -24.01 -22.68 -28.43
N PRO A 569 -24.87 -23.71 -28.42
CA PRO A 569 -25.96 -23.81 -27.45
C PRO A 569 -25.43 -23.83 -26.01
N ILE A 570 -26.15 -23.19 -25.09
CA ILE A 570 -25.79 -23.18 -23.66
C ILE A 570 -26.95 -23.71 -22.84
N THR A 571 -26.67 -24.70 -21.99
CA THR A 571 -27.61 -25.19 -20.99
C THR A 571 -27.35 -24.48 -19.67
N THR A 572 -28.32 -23.70 -19.19
CA THR A 572 -28.25 -23.12 -17.85
C THR A 572 -28.48 -24.24 -16.83
N THR A 573 -27.60 -24.40 -15.84
CA THR A 573 -27.78 -25.38 -14.75
C THR A 573 -28.50 -24.79 -13.54
N ASN A 574 -28.33 -23.49 -13.33
CA ASN A 574 -28.85 -22.78 -12.16
C ASN A 574 -30.23 -22.17 -12.47
N ARG A 575 -31.10 -22.14 -11.46
CA ARG A 575 -32.39 -21.44 -11.55
C ARG A 575 -32.17 -19.97 -11.23
N THR A 576 -32.48 -19.08 -12.17
CA THR A 576 -32.49 -17.63 -11.92
C THR A 576 -33.87 -17.22 -11.46
N CYS A 577 -33.97 -16.80 -10.20
CA CYS A 577 -35.22 -16.49 -9.52
C CYS A 577 -35.39 -15.00 -9.30
N LEU A 578 -36.63 -14.55 -9.43
CA LEU A 578 -37.03 -13.18 -9.12
C LEU A 578 -37.62 -13.13 -7.71
N ILE A 579 -36.84 -12.58 -6.79
CA ILE A 579 -37.18 -12.45 -5.38
C ILE A 579 -37.85 -11.10 -5.18
N MET A 580 -38.94 -11.08 -4.40
CA MET A 580 -39.73 -9.88 -4.17
C MET A 580 -40.10 -9.82 -2.69
N ARG A 581 -39.55 -8.84 -1.98
CA ARG A 581 -39.75 -8.70 -0.53
C ARG A 581 -40.37 -7.35 -0.21
N ASN A 582 -41.35 -7.34 0.69
CA ASN A 582 -41.91 -6.08 1.15
C ASN A 582 -40.96 -5.35 2.13
N GLN A 583 -41.30 -4.13 2.52
CA GLN A 583 -40.53 -3.31 3.47
C GLN A 583 -40.31 -3.96 4.85
N HIS A 584 -41.05 -5.00 5.21
CA HIS A 584 -40.91 -5.77 6.45
C HIS A 584 -40.21 -7.12 6.24
N GLY A 585 -39.68 -7.38 5.04
CA GLY A 585 -38.98 -8.62 4.70
C GLY A 585 -39.88 -9.81 4.38
N ALA A 586 -41.21 -9.64 4.32
CA ALA A 586 -42.14 -10.72 3.98
C ALA A 586 -42.02 -11.13 2.51
N ASN A 587 -42.27 -12.42 2.24
CA ASN A 587 -41.97 -13.06 0.97
C ASN A 587 -43.13 -12.94 -0.03
N TYR A 588 -42.86 -12.34 -1.19
CA TYR A 588 -43.79 -12.22 -2.31
C TYR A 588 -43.16 -12.68 -3.63
N ASP A 589 -42.17 -13.57 -3.53
CA ASP A 589 -41.34 -14.04 -4.64
C ASP A 589 -42.17 -14.48 -5.85
N LEU A 590 -41.62 -14.19 -7.03
CA LEU A 590 -42.34 -14.20 -8.29
C LEU A 590 -42.07 -15.44 -9.15
N GLY A 591 -41.14 -16.29 -8.71
CA GLY A 591 -40.79 -17.56 -9.34
C GLY A 591 -39.39 -17.55 -9.96
N CYS A 592 -39.07 -18.62 -10.68
CA CYS A 592 -37.77 -18.82 -11.30
C CYS A 592 -37.89 -19.20 -12.76
N LEU A 593 -36.95 -18.71 -13.57
CA LEU A 593 -36.71 -19.26 -14.89
C LEU A 593 -36.10 -20.65 -14.73
N GLN A 594 -36.73 -21.66 -15.33
CA GLN A 594 -36.27 -23.04 -15.22
C GLN A 594 -34.99 -23.27 -16.03
N PRO A 595 -34.13 -24.22 -15.61
CA PRO A 595 -32.95 -24.60 -16.37
C PRO A 595 -33.35 -25.07 -17.77
N THR A 596 -32.76 -24.51 -18.81
CA THR A 596 -33.06 -24.85 -20.21
C THR A 596 -31.84 -24.64 -21.10
N THR A 597 -31.84 -25.31 -22.25
CA THR A 597 -30.88 -25.04 -23.32
C THR A 597 -31.34 -23.82 -24.14
N ILE A 598 -30.44 -22.86 -24.31
CA ILE A 598 -30.64 -21.63 -25.07
C ILE A 598 -29.77 -21.72 -26.34
N GLN A 599 -30.41 -21.72 -27.51
CA GLN A 599 -29.70 -21.80 -28.79
C GLN A 599 -28.86 -20.53 -29.04
N PRO A 600 -27.81 -20.59 -29.88
CA PRO A 600 -27.05 -19.41 -30.27
C PRO A 600 -27.95 -18.27 -30.76
N GLY A 601 -27.77 -17.07 -30.20
CA GLY A 601 -28.56 -15.88 -30.54
C GLY A 601 -30.00 -15.87 -30.01
N GLN A 602 -30.48 -16.96 -29.40
CA GLN A 602 -31.83 -17.03 -28.83
C GLN A 602 -31.92 -16.20 -27.55
N GLU A 603 -33.03 -15.46 -27.42
CA GLU A 603 -33.41 -14.72 -26.23
C GLU A 603 -34.58 -15.42 -25.53
N GLN A 604 -34.54 -15.51 -24.20
CA GLN A 604 -35.60 -16.04 -23.37
C GLN A 604 -36.14 -14.96 -22.44
N GLU A 605 -37.46 -14.91 -22.33
CA GLU A 605 -38.18 -13.99 -21.47
C GLU A 605 -38.79 -14.75 -20.30
N PHE A 606 -38.56 -14.25 -19.09
CA PHE A 606 -39.37 -14.56 -17.93
C PHE A 606 -40.44 -13.48 -17.79
N LYS A 607 -41.70 -13.89 -17.63
CA LYS A 607 -42.84 -12.99 -17.47
C LYS A 607 -43.84 -13.58 -16.48
N THR A 608 -44.24 -12.78 -15.49
CA THR A 608 -45.23 -13.18 -14.50
C THR A 608 -46.07 -11.98 -14.08
N THR A 609 -47.33 -12.22 -13.75
CA THR A 609 -48.29 -11.17 -13.38
C THR A 609 -48.91 -11.49 -12.03
N ARG A 610 -48.82 -10.55 -11.09
CA ARG A 610 -49.36 -10.71 -9.72
C ARG A 610 -49.84 -9.37 -9.18
N SER A 611 -50.83 -9.39 -8.30
CA SER A 611 -51.25 -8.21 -7.53
C SER A 611 -50.63 -8.22 -6.13
N PHE A 612 -50.50 -7.04 -5.55
CA PHE A 612 -49.81 -6.83 -4.28
C PHE A 612 -50.66 -5.96 -3.33
N PRO A 613 -50.61 -6.20 -2.01
CA PRO A 613 -51.09 -5.26 -1.01
C PRO A 613 -50.34 -3.92 -1.02
N VAL A 614 -50.89 -2.91 -0.33
CA VAL A 614 -50.23 -1.60 -0.13
C VAL A 614 -48.87 -1.79 0.54
N GLY A 615 -47.84 -1.14 0.00
CA GLY A 615 -46.48 -1.18 0.57
C GLY A 615 -45.39 -0.92 -0.45
N VAL A 616 -44.15 -0.87 0.03
CA VAL A 616 -42.94 -0.79 -0.79
C VAL A 616 -42.33 -2.19 -0.92
N TYR A 617 -41.97 -2.56 -2.14
CA TYR A 617 -41.42 -3.87 -2.48
C TYR A 617 -40.10 -3.73 -3.21
N ARG A 618 -39.12 -4.52 -2.78
CA ARG A 618 -37.80 -4.61 -3.40
C ARG A 618 -37.70 -5.91 -4.17
N ALA A 619 -37.42 -5.80 -5.47
CA ALA A 619 -37.14 -6.91 -6.35
C ALA A 619 -35.64 -7.05 -6.57
N TYR A 620 -35.17 -8.30 -6.57
CA TYR A 620 -33.79 -8.63 -6.90
C TYR A 620 -33.70 -10.06 -7.42
N PHE A 621 -32.59 -10.38 -8.09
CA PHE A 621 -32.32 -11.74 -8.52
C PHE A 621 -31.67 -12.58 -7.42
N SER A 622 -31.97 -13.87 -7.41
CA SER A 622 -31.19 -14.87 -6.69
C SER A 622 -31.04 -16.11 -7.56
N THR A 623 -29.88 -16.78 -7.50
CA THR A 623 -29.67 -18.03 -8.22
C THR A 623 -29.62 -19.23 -7.27
N PHE A 624 -30.22 -20.33 -7.69
CA PHE A 624 -30.14 -21.61 -6.99
C PHE A 624 -29.40 -22.62 -7.87
N ASP A 625 -28.28 -23.15 -7.36
CA ASP A 625 -27.42 -24.10 -8.09
C ASP A 625 -27.83 -25.58 -7.94
N GLY A 626 -28.97 -25.83 -7.28
CA GLY A 626 -29.43 -27.18 -6.92
C GLY A 626 -29.13 -27.58 -5.48
N ARG A 627 -28.24 -26.86 -4.78
CA ARG A 627 -27.90 -27.10 -3.37
C ARG A 627 -27.98 -25.83 -2.51
N THR A 628 -27.51 -24.71 -3.03
CA THR A 628 -27.34 -23.47 -2.28
C THR A 628 -28.00 -22.29 -3.02
N TRP A 629 -28.57 -21.38 -2.23
CA TRP A 629 -29.07 -20.10 -2.72
C TRP A 629 -27.96 -19.05 -2.70
N HIS A 630 -27.81 -18.35 -3.80
CA HIS A 630 -26.91 -17.21 -3.94
C HIS A 630 -27.77 -15.95 -4.10
N GLU A 631 -27.88 -15.15 -3.05
CA GLU A 631 -28.63 -13.90 -3.07
C GLU A 631 -27.92 -12.84 -3.92
N TYR A 632 -28.70 -11.98 -4.59
CA TYR A 632 -28.22 -10.91 -5.47
C TYR A 632 -27.39 -11.38 -6.67
N ALA A 633 -27.42 -12.67 -6.97
CA ALA A 633 -26.71 -13.26 -8.09
C ALA A 633 -27.61 -13.27 -9.33
N ALA A 634 -27.12 -12.67 -10.42
CA ALA A 634 -27.71 -12.75 -11.75
C ALA A 634 -26.59 -12.73 -12.80
N PRO A 635 -26.86 -13.19 -14.03
CA PRO A 635 -26.02 -12.79 -15.17
C PRO A 635 -25.93 -11.26 -15.23
N PRO A 636 -24.78 -10.69 -15.58
CA PRO A 636 -24.66 -9.24 -15.73
C PRO A 636 -25.58 -8.71 -16.84
N LEU A 637 -25.90 -7.42 -16.80
CA LEU A 637 -26.61 -6.74 -17.86
C LEU A 637 -25.65 -6.33 -18.98
N GLU A 638 -26.08 -6.55 -20.22
CA GLU A 638 -25.34 -6.19 -21.44
C GLU A 638 -24.82 -4.75 -21.41
N THR A 639 -25.62 -3.79 -20.95
CA THR A 639 -25.24 -2.36 -20.90
C THR A 639 -24.47 -1.93 -19.65
N GLY A 640 -24.40 -2.75 -18.60
CA GLY A 640 -23.52 -2.53 -17.44
C GLY A 640 -24.04 -1.65 -16.31
N ASN A 641 -25.21 -1.03 -16.46
CA ASN A 641 -25.89 -0.37 -15.33
C ASN A 641 -26.62 -1.41 -14.47
N GLU A 642 -26.66 -1.20 -13.15
CA GLU A 642 -27.13 -2.13 -12.10
C GLU A 642 -28.64 -2.48 -12.15
N ALA A 643 -29.18 -2.92 -13.29
CA ALA A 643 -30.58 -3.33 -13.47
C ALA A 643 -30.91 -4.72 -12.88
N VAL A 644 -30.21 -5.11 -11.81
CA VAL A 644 -30.45 -6.36 -11.05
C VAL A 644 -31.30 -6.12 -9.81
N LYS A 645 -31.68 -4.86 -9.54
CA LYS A 645 -32.58 -4.45 -8.46
C LYS A 645 -33.69 -3.55 -9.00
N GLY A 646 -34.89 -3.70 -8.44
CA GLY A 646 -36.03 -2.85 -8.74
C GLY A 646 -36.80 -2.52 -7.46
N GLU A 647 -37.46 -1.37 -7.44
CA GLU A 647 -38.39 -1.00 -6.37
C GLU A 647 -39.77 -0.72 -6.97
N MET A 648 -40.81 -1.21 -6.31
CA MET A 648 -42.21 -0.99 -6.67
C MET A 648 -42.96 -0.48 -5.45
N ARG A 649 -43.71 0.61 -5.62
CA ARG A 649 -44.49 1.24 -4.56
C ARG A 649 -45.98 1.08 -4.81
N VAL A 650 -46.62 0.17 -4.09
CA VAL A 650 -48.06 -0.08 -4.20
C VAL A 650 -48.82 0.95 -3.39
N LEU A 651 -49.64 1.75 -4.08
CA LEU A 651 -50.47 2.81 -3.53
C LEU A 651 -51.79 2.27 -2.96
N GLN A 652 -52.42 3.05 -2.08
CA GLN A 652 -53.76 2.75 -1.57
C GLN A 652 -54.77 2.68 -2.73
N ASP A 653 -55.65 1.67 -2.70
CA ASP A 653 -56.76 1.50 -3.63
C ASP A 653 -57.91 2.47 -3.33
N VAL A 654 -58.39 2.48 -2.08
CA VAL A 654 -59.50 3.31 -1.62
C VAL A 654 -59.01 4.57 -0.91
N VAL A 655 -59.54 5.72 -1.31
CA VAL A 655 -59.22 7.05 -0.78
C VAL A 655 -60.50 7.81 -0.43
N MET A 656 -60.39 8.90 0.32
CA MET A 656 -61.52 9.80 0.55
C MET A 656 -61.67 10.76 -0.62
N SER A 657 -62.82 10.76 -1.28
CA SER A 657 -63.17 11.76 -2.30
C SER A 657 -63.88 12.98 -1.71
N GLN A 658 -64.47 12.82 -0.52
CA GLN A 658 -65.05 13.89 0.27
C GLN A 658 -64.76 13.62 1.75
N GLY A 659 -64.19 14.62 2.43
CA GLY A 659 -63.93 14.57 3.87
C GLY A 659 -65.19 14.72 4.72
N LEU A 660 -65.00 14.92 6.03
CA LEU A 660 -66.09 15.14 6.97
C LEU A 660 -66.92 16.37 6.56
N SER A 661 -68.22 16.17 6.50
CA SER A 661 -69.22 17.24 6.52
C SER A 661 -70.24 17.00 7.61
N ILE A 662 -70.86 18.08 8.08
CA ILE A 662 -71.98 18.05 9.00
C ILE A 662 -73.06 19.05 8.56
N THR A 663 -74.31 18.62 8.55
CA THR A 663 -75.45 19.42 8.07
C THR A 663 -76.64 19.27 9.02
N PRO A 664 -77.36 20.35 9.38
CA PRO A 664 -77.13 21.74 8.98
C PRO A 664 -75.93 22.41 9.66
N ALA A 665 -75.35 23.44 9.02
CA ALA A 665 -74.17 24.15 9.52
C ALA A 665 -74.45 25.05 10.75
N ARG A 666 -75.69 25.48 10.93
CA ARG A 666 -76.19 26.12 12.15
C ARG A 666 -77.26 25.21 12.73
N ALA A 667 -77.03 24.71 13.94
CA ALA A 667 -77.94 23.80 14.60
C ALA A 667 -78.18 24.22 16.05
N ARG A 668 -79.31 23.79 16.58
CA ARG A 668 -79.78 24.10 17.93
C ARG A 668 -79.98 22.84 18.74
N ALA A 669 -80.01 23.00 20.05
CA ALA A 669 -80.34 21.93 20.97
C ALA A 669 -81.70 21.31 20.57
N GLY A 670 -81.68 20.02 20.24
CA GLY A 670 -82.81 19.23 19.73
C GLY A 670 -82.76 18.95 18.22
N ASP A 671 -81.90 19.61 17.45
CA ASP A 671 -81.77 19.35 16.01
C ASP A 671 -81.11 18.00 15.73
N LYS A 672 -81.53 17.38 14.62
CA LYS A 672 -80.83 16.24 14.03
C LYS A 672 -79.76 16.75 13.07
N LEU A 673 -78.51 16.39 13.34
CA LEU A 673 -77.39 16.67 12.44
C LEU A 673 -76.99 15.39 11.70
N THR A 674 -76.69 15.54 10.42
CA THR A 674 -76.22 14.46 9.54
C THR A 674 -74.73 14.63 9.31
N GLY A 675 -73.94 13.63 9.72
CA GLY A 675 -72.53 13.53 9.39
C GLY A 675 -72.34 12.66 8.15
N SER A 676 -71.51 13.11 7.22
CA SER A 676 -71.23 12.37 5.98
C SER A 676 -69.77 12.48 5.52
N PHE A 677 -69.34 11.50 4.73
CA PHE A 677 -68.09 11.47 3.97
C PHE A 677 -68.22 10.48 2.80
N THR A 678 -67.30 10.54 1.83
CA THR A 678 -67.34 9.65 0.65
C THR A 678 -65.99 8.98 0.43
N LEU A 679 -66.01 7.67 0.25
CA LEU A 679 -64.85 6.87 -0.15
C LEU A 679 -64.94 6.52 -1.63
N ARG A 680 -63.80 6.51 -2.31
CA ARG A 680 -63.68 6.15 -3.73
C ARG A 680 -62.55 5.16 -3.92
N ASN A 681 -62.84 4.07 -4.63
CA ASN A 681 -61.81 3.16 -5.11
C ASN A 681 -61.22 3.74 -6.40
N LEU A 682 -59.91 3.97 -6.42
CA LEU A 682 -59.19 4.47 -7.60
C LEU A 682 -58.52 3.36 -8.41
N SER A 683 -58.51 2.12 -7.90
CA SER A 683 -57.94 0.98 -8.61
C SER A 683 -58.90 0.42 -9.67
N SER A 684 -58.32 -0.30 -10.61
CA SER A 684 -59.02 -1.10 -11.62
C SER A 684 -59.56 -2.44 -11.08
N ALA A 685 -59.34 -2.75 -9.79
CA ALA A 685 -59.81 -3.97 -9.13
C ALA A 685 -60.84 -3.68 -8.04
N VAL A 686 -61.64 -4.67 -7.63
CA VAL A 686 -62.50 -4.56 -6.45
C VAL A 686 -61.60 -4.45 -5.21
N SER A 687 -61.90 -3.51 -4.31
CA SER A 687 -61.13 -3.37 -3.06
C SER A 687 -61.26 -4.62 -2.20
N GLN A 688 -60.13 -5.25 -1.88
CA GLN A 688 -60.04 -6.41 -0.99
C GLN A 688 -59.62 -6.02 0.43
N THR A 689 -59.20 -4.77 0.62
CA THR A 689 -58.73 -4.24 1.90
C THR A 689 -59.93 -4.00 2.82
N ASP A 690 -59.96 -4.59 4.02
CA ASP A 690 -61.04 -4.41 5.00
C ASP A 690 -60.68 -3.37 6.07
N GLN A 691 -60.33 -2.16 5.62
CA GLN A 691 -60.20 -1.02 6.52
C GLN A 691 -61.59 -0.44 6.82
N ARG A 692 -61.77 0.12 8.01
CA ARG A 692 -63.03 0.79 8.39
C ARG A 692 -62.75 2.21 8.84
N LEU A 693 -63.38 3.17 8.18
CA LEU A 693 -63.30 4.58 8.54
C LEU A 693 -64.56 4.99 9.29
N CYS A 694 -64.41 5.50 10.51
CA CYS A 694 -65.52 5.83 11.40
C CYS A 694 -65.66 7.33 11.65
N TYR A 695 -66.90 7.80 11.70
CA TYR A 695 -67.26 9.17 12.01
C TYR A 695 -67.42 9.33 13.53
N ILE A 696 -66.44 9.95 14.16
CA ILE A 696 -66.34 10.11 15.60
C ILE A 696 -66.76 11.53 16.00
N ILE A 697 -67.56 11.65 17.06
CA ILE A 697 -68.00 12.95 17.59
C ILE A 697 -67.80 12.97 19.10
N ARG A 698 -67.18 14.05 19.60
CA ARG A 698 -66.98 14.32 21.02
C ARG A 698 -67.65 15.64 21.39
N GLY A 699 -68.45 15.64 22.45
CA GLY A 699 -69.13 16.83 22.96
C GLY A 699 -68.28 17.66 23.93
N PRO A 700 -68.84 18.79 24.42
CA PRO A 700 -68.14 19.77 25.27
C PRO A 700 -67.47 19.21 26.53
N ARG A 701 -67.97 18.10 27.09
CA ARG A 701 -67.41 17.43 28.28
C ARG A 701 -66.80 16.06 27.94
N GLY A 702 -66.50 15.81 26.67
CA GLY A 702 -65.91 14.56 26.19
C GLY A 702 -66.91 13.43 25.93
N GLU A 703 -68.22 13.70 26.00
CA GLU A 703 -69.27 12.72 25.73
C GLU A 703 -69.21 12.18 24.30
N ASN A 704 -69.49 10.88 24.13
CA ASN A 704 -69.43 10.19 22.85
C ASN A 704 -70.76 10.32 22.07
N HIS A 705 -70.67 10.81 20.84
CA HIS A 705 -71.79 10.96 19.90
C HIS A 705 -71.51 10.34 18.52
N ASP A 706 -70.71 9.27 18.49
CA ASP A 706 -70.27 8.62 17.26
C ASP A 706 -71.45 8.17 16.39
N LEU A 707 -71.29 8.27 15.07
CA LEU A 707 -72.34 7.93 14.11
C LEU A 707 -72.21 6.48 13.62
N GLY A 708 -71.00 6.05 13.25
CA GLY A 708 -70.76 4.73 12.69
C GLY A 708 -69.53 4.67 11.78
N CYS A 709 -69.39 3.56 11.06
CA CYS A 709 -68.22 3.27 10.24
C CYS A 709 -68.59 2.78 8.83
N GLN A 710 -67.72 3.07 7.87
CA GLN A 710 -67.80 2.57 6.50
C GLN A 710 -66.58 1.68 6.20
N SER A 711 -66.82 0.45 5.72
CA SER A 711 -65.74 -0.44 5.25
C SER A 711 -65.30 -0.05 3.83
N THR A 712 -63.99 -0.21 3.56
CA THR A 712 -63.40 -0.10 2.23
C THR A 712 -63.60 -1.37 1.39
N LYS A 713 -63.85 -2.52 2.03
CA LYS A 713 -63.93 -3.82 1.35
C LYS A 713 -65.14 -3.87 0.42
N GLY A 714 -64.94 -4.38 -0.79
CA GLY A 714 -66.01 -4.61 -1.76
C GLY A 714 -66.41 -3.39 -2.58
N ILE A 715 -65.78 -2.22 -2.39
CA ILE A 715 -66.00 -1.07 -3.26
C ILE A 715 -65.53 -1.43 -4.67
N ALA A 716 -66.45 -1.38 -5.64
CA ALA A 716 -66.21 -1.73 -7.04
C ALA A 716 -65.08 -0.89 -7.68
N PRO A 717 -64.43 -1.38 -8.76
CA PRO A 717 -63.42 -0.62 -9.48
C PRO A 717 -63.95 0.76 -9.89
N HIS A 718 -63.18 1.82 -9.62
CA HIS A 718 -63.58 3.21 -9.87
C HIS A 718 -64.89 3.68 -9.19
N GLY A 719 -65.50 2.83 -8.35
CA GLY A 719 -66.74 3.07 -7.63
C GLY A 719 -66.55 3.95 -6.41
N SER A 720 -67.66 4.46 -5.87
CA SER A 720 -67.69 5.26 -4.64
C SER A 720 -68.78 4.77 -3.71
N VAL A 721 -68.57 4.94 -2.40
CA VAL A 721 -69.56 4.69 -1.36
C VAL A 721 -69.65 5.91 -0.44
N GLN A 722 -70.88 6.36 -0.18
CA GLN A 722 -71.15 7.49 0.69
C GLN A 722 -71.62 6.99 2.06
N PHE A 723 -70.97 7.47 3.11
CA PHE A 723 -71.47 7.36 4.48
C PHE A 723 -72.34 8.57 4.80
N SER A 724 -73.53 8.35 5.35
CA SER A 724 -74.43 9.41 5.79
C SER A 724 -75.34 8.88 6.89
N LEU A 725 -75.20 9.44 8.10
CA LEU A 725 -76.03 9.08 9.24
C LEU A 725 -76.39 10.33 10.05
N SER A 726 -77.59 10.33 10.63
CA SER A 726 -78.12 11.46 11.40
C SER A 726 -78.35 11.10 12.86
N ARG A 727 -78.11 12.06 13.77
CA ARG A 727 -78.37 11.91 15.21
C ARG A 727 -78.85 13.23 15.83
N PRO A 728 -79.77 13.20 16.82
CA PRO A 728 -80.14 14.40 17.59
C PRO A 728 -79.04 14.85 18.55
N PHE A 729 -78.93 16.17 18.75
CA PHE A 729 -78.00 16.80 19.69
C PHE A 729 -78.73 17.73 20.65
N ASP A 730 -78.93 17.29 21.88
CA ASP A 730 -79.81 17.97 22.84
C ASP A 730 -79.09 18.96 23.75
N LYS A 731 -77.75 18.97 23.76
CA LYS A 731 -76.95 19.82 24.63
C LYS A 731 -76.28 20.94 23.83
N PRO A 732 -76.44 22.21 24.24
CA PRO A 732 -75.71 23.30 23.62
C PRO A 732 -74.21 23.24 23.97
N GLY A 733 -73.38 23.73 23.06
CA GLY A 733 -71.93 23.80 23.21
C GLY A 733 -71.16 23.42 21.95
N THR A 734 -69.84 23.44 22.03
CA THR A 734 -68.96 23.10 20.90
C THR A 734 -68.63 21.61 20.88
N TYR A 735 -68.89 20.98 19.74
CA TYR A 735 -68.59 19.59 19.45
C TYR A 735 -67.43 19.50 18.46
N ARG A 736 -66.66 18.41 18.55
CA ARG A 736 -65.57 18.10 17.63
C ARG A 736 -65.85 16.78 16.92
N ALA A 737 -65.84 16.81 15.59
CA ALA A 737 -65.87 15.62 14.75
C ALA A 737 -64.48 15.31 14.17
N PHE A 738 -64.15 14.03 14.06
CA PHE A 738 -62.91 13.54 13.45
C PHE A 738 -63.07 12.07 13.02
N PHE A 739 -62.10 11.55 12.28
CA PHE A 739 -62.09 10.14 11.89
C PHE A 739 -61.38 9.24 12.91
N ALA A 740 -61.81 7.98 12.98
CA ALA A 740 -60.99 6.88 13.48
C ALA A 740 -60.88 5.80 12.40
N LEU A 741 -59.69 5.23 12.23
CA LEU A 741 -59.41 4.21 11.22
C LEU A 741 -59.09 2.87 11.89
N TYR A 742 -59.82 1.82 11.51
CA TYR A 742 -59.40 0.45 11.76
C TYR A 742 -58.58 -0.04 10.57
N ASP A 743 -57.33 -0.44 10.80
CA ASP A 743 -56.40 -0.87 9.75
C ASP A 743 -56.52 -2.36 9.36
N GLY A 744 -57.48 -3.08 9.97
CA GLY A 744 -57.61 -4.53 9.87
C GLY A 744 -57.13 -5.28 11.11
N SER A 745 -56.33 -4.62 11.97
CA SER A 745 -55.79 -5.20 13.20
C SER A 745 -56.03 -4.34 14.44
N ARG A 746 -55.89 -3.01 14.33
CA ARG A 746 -55.97 -2.07 15.44
C ARG A 746 -56.71 -0.79 15.04
N TRP A 747 -57.23 -0.13 16.06
CA TRP A 747 -57.90 1.16 15.94
C TRP A 747 -56.93 2.31 16.09
N HIS A 748 -57.07 3.32 15.23
CA HIS A 748 -56.29 4.54 15.22
C HIS A 748 -57.23 5.75 15.31
N GLU A 749 -57.27 6.39 16.46
CA GLU A 749 -58.07 7.59 16.67
C GLU A 749 -57.40 8.80 16.01
N GLY A 750 -58.18 9.63 15.32
CA GLY A 750 -57.69 10.79 14.57
C GLY A 750 -57.03 10.46 13.23
N ALA A 751 -56.90 9.18 12.88
CA ALA A 751 -56.38 8.74 11.59
C ALA A 751 -57.48 8.68 10.53
N ALA A 752 -57.12 9.02 9.29
CA ALA A 752 -58.00 8.98 8.14
C ALA A 752 -57.31 8.31 6.94
N LEU A 753 -58.10 7.86 5.97
CA LEU A 753 -57.58 7.42 4.69
C LEU A 753 -57.02 8.64 3.91
N PRO A 754 -56.04 8.45 3.01
CA PRO A 754 -55.58 9.52 2.13
C PRO A 754 -56.74 10.12 1.34
N GLY A 755 -56.73 11.43 1.17
CA GLY A 755 -57.67 12.14 0.32
C GLY A 755 -57.26 12.16 -1.16
N VAL A 756 -58.22 12.29 -2.07
CA VAL A 756 -57.93 12.42 -3.52
C VAL A 756 -57.12 13.69 -3.80
N THR A 757 -57.45 14.79 -3.14
CA THR A 757 -56.78 16.10 -3.28
C THR A 757 -55.79 16.39 -2.16
N GLY A 758 -55.86 15.64 -1.06
CA GLY A 758 -55.11 15.90 0.17
C GLY A 758 -55.65 17.08 0.99
N LYS A 759 -56.76 17.68 0.58
CA LYS A 759 -57.42 18.82 1.26
C LYS A 759 -58.75 18.44 1.91
N GLU A 760 -59.15 17.17 1.81
CA GLU A 760 -60.35 16.64 2.42
C GLU A 760 -60.31 16.84 3.94
N VAL A 761 -61.40 17.37 4.50
CA VAL A 761 -61.51 17.68 5.94
C VAL A 761 -61.48 16.38 6.76
N THR A 762 -60.49 16.22 7.64
CA THR A 762 -60.34 15.04 8.51
C THR A 762 -60.77 15.28 9.96
N SER A 763 -60.95 16.55 10.33
CA SER A 763 -61.56 16.98 11.59
C SER A 763 -62.24 18.33 11.41
N LEU A 764 -63.38 18.52 12.06
CA LEU A 764 -64.11 19.79 12.10
C LEU A 764 -64.70 20.02 13.48
N SER A 765 -65.01 21.28 13.80
CA SER A 765 -65.75 21.64 15.01
C SER A 765 -67.04 22.35 14.61
N PHE A 766 -68.11 22.10 15.36
CA PHE A 766 -69.41 22.73 15.16
C PHE A 766 -70.04 23.05 16.50
N THR A 767 -70.89 24.08 16.55
CA THR A 767 -71.51 24.54 17.80
C THR A 767 -73.01 24.32 17.72
N ILE A 768 -73.55 23.71 18.76
CA ILE A 768 -74.99 23.58 18.98
C ILE A 768 -75.43 24.78 19.83
N LEU A 769 -76.31 25.61 19.29
CA LEU A 769 -76.83 26.79 19.99
C LEU A 769 -77.93 26.40 21.00
N PRO A 770 -78.09 27.15 22.10
CA PRO A 770 -79.22 26.98 23.01
C PRO A 770 -80.58 27.13 22.31
N ASN A 771 -81.61 26.51 22.89
CA ASN A 771 -83.00 26.57 22.42
C ASN A 771 -83.95 26.18 23.59
N PRO A 772 -85.14 26.80 23.74
CA PRO A 772 -85.62 28.00 23.04
C PRO A 772 -84.80 29.25 23.42
N THR A 773 -84.82 30.28 22.58
CA THR A 773 -84.08 31.54 22.81
C THR A 773 -85.01 32.74 22.89
N LEU A 774 -84.55 33.79 23.57
CA LEU A 774 -85.22 35.08 23.70
C LEU A 774 -85.04 35.89 22.41
N THR A 775 -86.14 36.14 21.69
CA THR A 775 -86.16 36.96 20.46
C THR A 775 -86.50 38.42 20.73
N GLN A 776 -87.13 38.69 21.87
CA GLN A 776 -87.40 40.04 22.38
C GLN A 776 -87.20 40.06 23.89
N GLY A 777 -86.33 40.94 24.36
CA GLY A 777 -86.10 41.20 25.78
C GLY A 777 -87.25 41.92 26.46
N ILE A 778 -87.03 42.39 27.68
CA ILE A 778 -88.00 43.17 28.45
C ILE A 778 -88.25 44.49 27.74
N THR A 779 -89.49 44.70 27.30
CA THR A 779 -89.93 45.99 26.72
C THR A 779 -91.16 46.51 27.44
N PHE A 780 -91.17 47.82 27.71
CA PHE A 780 -92.32 48.54 28.27
C PHE A 780 -93.03 49.30 27.16
N SER A 781 -94.36 49.30 27.15
CA SER A 781 -95.16 50.11 26.21
C SER A 781 -94.89 51.62 26.37
N ASN A 782 -94.61 52.04 27.61
CA ASN A 782 -94.16 53.39 27.94
C ASN A 782 -93.15 53.27 29.11
N PRO A 783 -91.85 53.61 28.91
CA PRO A 783 -90.85 53.56 29.98
C PRO A 783 -90.92 54.75 30.95
N SER A 784 -91.75 55.76 30.66
CA SER A 784 -92.00 56.93 31.52
C SER A 784 -93.50 57.27 31.63
N PRO A 785 -94.33 56.34 32.14
CA PRO A 785 -95.77 56.55 32.28
C PRO A 785 -96.10 57.58 33.38
N ARG A 786 -97.33 58.11 33.38
CA ARG A 786 -97.87 58.80 34.56
C ARG A 786 -98.44 57.81 35.57
N ALA A 787 -98.56 58.22 36.84
CA ALA A 787 -99.11 57.39 37.90
C ALA A 787 -100.52 56.90 37.53
N GLY A 788 -100.76 55.59 37.69
CA GLY A 788 -102.02 54.97 37.31
C GLY A 788 -102.16 54.61 35.82
N GLU A 789 -101.30 55.12 34.94
CA GLU A 789 -101.29 54.75 33.52
C GLU A 789 -100.88 53.27 33.35
N PRO A 790 -101.64 52.47 32.58
CA PRO A 790 -101.33 51.06 32.39
C PRO A 790 -100.08 50.88 31.52
N VAL A 791 -99.05 50.23 32.04
CA VAL A 791 -97.87 49.83 31.26
C VAL A 791 -97.93 48.35 30.93
N THR A 792 -97.83 48.06 29.65
CA THR A 792 -97.67 46.70 29.15
C THR A 792 -96.19 46.35 29.13
N THR A 793 -95.82 45.25 29.80
CA THR A 793 -94.47 44.68 29.69
C THR A 793 -94.53 43.38 28.90
N THR A 794 -93.62 43.23 27.94
CA THR A 794 -93.56 42.06 27.06
C THR A 794 -92.16 41.47 26.96
N PHE A 795 -92.08 40.16 26.70
CA PHE A 795 -90.90 39.48 26.19
C PHE A 795 -91.34 38.29 25.31
N LYS A 796 -90.47 37.82 24.43
CA LYS A 796 -90.78 36.71 23.50
C LYS A 796 -89.67 35.68 23.47
N ILE A 797 -90.06 34.40 23.53
CA ILE A 797 -89.15 33.27 23.34
C ILE A 797 -89.58 32.46 22.13
N LYS A 798 -88.63 31.90 21.38
CA LYS A 798 -88.91 31.12 20.17
C LYS A 798 -88.17 29.79 20.18
N ASN A 799 -88.84 28.74 19.74
CA ASN A 799 -88.19 27.48 19.38
C ASN A 799 -87.70 27.57 17.94
N PHE A 800 -86.40 27.64 17.76
CA PHE A 800 -85.75 27.66 16.44
C PHE A 800 -85.25 26.28 15.99
N ALA A 801 -85.36 25.25 16.83
CA ALA A 801 -85.00 23.89 16.45
C ALA A 801 -86.10 23.23 15.60
N SER A 802 -85.71 22.18 14.88
CA SER A 802 -86.55 21.31 14.05
C SER A 802 -87.40 20.32 14.86
N GLN A 803 -87.20 20.26 16.18
CA GLN A 803 -87.96 19.38 17.09
C GLN A 803 -88.72 20.21 18.14
N PRO A 804 -89.89 19.74 18.60
CA PRO A 804 -90.60 20.37 19.71
C PRO A 804 -89.72 20.43 20.96
N ILE A 805 -89.80 21.51 21.72
CA ILE A 805 -89.07 21.66 23.00
C ILE A 805 -90.03 21.93 24.14
N THR A 806 -89.86 21.23 25.25
CA THR A 806 -90.65 21.46 26.46
C THR A 806 -89.81 22.24 27.45
N THR A 807 -90.23 23.45 27.78
CA THR A 807 -89.58 24.22 28.86
C THR A 807 -89.92 23.56 30.19
N THR A 808 -88.93 23.37 31.07
CA THR A 808 -89.14 22.79 32.40
C THR A 808 -89.22 23.86 33.49
N ASN A 809 -88.56 24.99 33.27
CA ASN A 809 -88.46 26.07 34.24
C ASN A 809 -89.49 27.17 33.93
N ARG A 810 -90.04 27.78 34.98
CA ARG A 810 -90.85 29.00 34.88
C ARG A 810 -89.92 30.19 34.67
N THR A 811 -90.12 30.92 33.58
CA THR A 811 -89.42 32.20 33.34
C THR A 811 -90.29 33.33 33.86
N CYS A 812 -89.82 34.03 34.89
CA CYS A 812 -90.58 35.04 35.60
C CYS A 812 -90.00 36.43 35.35
N LEU A 813 -90.90 37.40 35.24
CA LEU A 813 -90.56 38.81 35.13
C LEU A 813 -90.73 39.48 36.51
N ILE A 814 -89.60 39.76 37.13
CA ILE A 814 -89.50 40.36 38.46
C ILE A 814 -89.44 41.87 38.30
N MET A 815 -90.21 42.59 39.12
CA MET A 815 -90.33 44.04 39.05
C MET A 815 -90.33 44.62 40.45
N ARG A 816 -89.31 45.41 40.78
CA ARG A 816 -89.11 45.95 42.13
C ARG A 816 -88.99 47.47 42.07
N ASN A 817 -89.64 48.16 43.01
CA ASN A 817 -89.48 49.61 43.11
C ASN A 817 -88.12 49.96 43.74
N GLN A 818 -87.78 51.25 43.78
CA GLN A 818 -86.54 51.78 44.36
C GLN A 818 -86.32 51.44 45.85
N HIS A 819 -87.39 51.05 46.57
CA HIS A 819 -87.34 50.62 47.97
C HIS A 819 -87.36 49.09 48.14
N GLY A 820 -87.29 48.34 47.03
CA GLY A 820 -87.29 46.87 47.03
C GLY A 820 -88.67 46.21 47.16
N ALA A 821 -89.76 46.99 47.20
CA ALA A 821 -91.11 46.44 47.29
C ALA A 821 -91.47 45.66 46.00
N ASN A 822 -92.25 44.59 46.19
CA ASN A 822 -92.59 43.63 45.14
C ASN A 822 -93.74 44.11 44.25
N TYR A 823 -93.48 44.22 42.96
CA TYR A 823 -94.46 44.50 41.91
C TYR A 823 -94.37 43.50 40.75
N ASP A 824 -93.89 42.27 41.03
CA ASP A 824 -93.60 41.23 40.06
C ASP A 824 -94.78 40.99 39.12
N LEU A 825 -94.45 40.70 37.86
CA LEU A 825 -95.39 40.79 36.74
C LEU A 825 -95.92 39.43 36.28
N GLY A 826 -95.40 38.35 36.85
CA GLY A 826 -95.83 36.97 36.64
C GLY A 826 -94.76 36.12 35.95
N CYS A 827 -95.14 34.88 35.63
CA CYS A 827 -94.26 33.90 34.99
C CYS A 827 -94.91 33.30 33.75
N LEU A 828 -94.09 33.08 32.73
CA LEU A 828 -94.42 32.18 31.63
C LEU A 828 -94.39 30.74 32.15
N GLN A 829 -95.53 30.05 32.06
CA GLN A 829 -95.65 28.66 32.52
C GLN A 829 -94.87 27.70 31.61
N PRO A 830 -94.38 26.57 32.16
CA PRO A 830 -93.74 25.54 31.36
C PRO A 830 -94.70 25.03 30.28
N THR A 831 -94.25 24.94 29.04
CA THR A 831 -95.07 24.44 27.92
C THR A 831 -94.19 23.82 26.84
N THR A 832 -94.80 22.97 26.01
CA THR A 832 -94.19 22.55 24.74
C THR A 832 -94.33 23.67 23.71
N ILE A 833 -93.21 24.11 23.15
CA ILE A 833 -93.13 25.09 22.05
C ILE A 833 -92.81 24.31 20.78
N GLN A 834 -93.72 24.35 19.80
CA GLN A 834 -93.54 23.65 18.52
C GLN A 834 -92.40 24.27 17.69
N PRO A 835 -91.81 23.52 16.74
CA PRO A 835 -90.78 24.06 15.84
C PRO A 835 -91.21 25.36 15.17
N GLY A 836 -90.37 26.39 15.22
CA GLY A 836 -90.64 27.72 14.65
C GLY A 836 -91.65 28.57 15.42
N GLN A 837 -92.31 28.01 16.43
CA GLN A 837 -93.30 28.74 17.23
C GLN A 837 -92.62 29.74 18.16
N GLU A 838 -93.17 30.95 18.20
CA GLU A 838 -92.79 32.00 19.15
C GLU A 838 -93.90 32.14 20.20
N GLN A 839 -93.49 32.28 21.45
CA GLN A 839 -94.36 32.46 22.59
C GLN A 839 -94.09 33.83 23.22
N GLU A 840 -95.15 34.61 23.34
CA GLU A 840 -95.12 35.93 23.96
C GLU A 840 -95.65 35.86 25.38
N PHE A 841 -94.90 36.45 26.31
CA PHE A 841 -95.43 36.83 27.60
C PHE A 841 -95.79 38.31 27.54
N LYS A 842 -97.03 38.64 27.92
CA LYS A 842 -97.55 40.01 27.93
C LYS A 842 -98.41 40.20 29.16
N THR A 843 -98.16 41.28 29.89
CA THR A 843 -98.93 41.64 31.07
C THR A 843 -99.00 43.16 31.18
N THR A 844 -100.14 43.67 31.65
CA THR A 844 -100.40 45.10 31.74
C THR A 844 -100.75 45.44 33.18
N ARG A 845 -100.03 46.38 33.77
CA ARG A 845 -100.23 46.80 35.16
C ARG A 845 -100.01 48.31 35.29
N SER A 846 -100.76 48.95 36.17
CA SER A 846 -100.55 50.34 36.55
C SER A 846 -99.67 50.40 37.80
N PHE A 847 -98.84 51.43 37.89
CA PHE A 847 -97.87 51.58 38.97
C PHE A 847 -98.00 52.96 39.63
N PRO A 848 -97.77 53.08 40.96
CA PRO A 848 -97.63 54.38 41.61
C PRO A 848 -96.31 55.06 41.22
N VAL A 849 -96.20 56.37 41.48
CA VAL A 849 -95.00 57.19 41.23
C VAL A 849 -93.75 56.50 41.80
N GLY A 850 -92.68 56.46 41.01
CA GLY A 850 -91.41 55.87 41.42
C GLY A 850 -90.58 55.27 40.29
N VAL A 851 -89.37 54.83 40.63
CA VAL A 851 -88.46 54.12 39.73
C VAL A 851 -88.56 52.61 40.00
N TYR A 852 -88.71 51.84 38.93
CA TYR A 852 -88.85 50.40 38.98
C TYR A 852 -87.80 49.71 38.13
N ARG A 853 -87.23 48.62 38.65
CA ARG A 853 -86.26 47.78 37.96
C ARG A 853 -86.91 46.43 37.63
N ALA A 854 -86.93 46.10 36.34
CA ALA A 854 -87.36 44.81 35.83
C ALA A 854 -86.16 43.93 35.51
N TYR A 855 -86.26 42.63 35.80
CA TYR A 855 -85.28 41.63 35.41
C TYR A 855 -85.92 40.24 35.35
N PHE A 856 -85.24 39.30 34.69
CA PHE A 856 -85.68 37.90 34.65
C PHE A 856 -85.21 37.12 35.89
N SER A 857 -86.05 36.23 36.38
CA SER A 857 -85.69 35.19 37.36
C SER A 857 -86.32 33.87 36.89
N THR A 858 -85.64 32.74 37.13
CA THR A 858 -86.20 31.42 36.73
C THR A 858 -86.46 30.55 37.93
N PHE A 859 -87.54 29.76 37.89
CA PHE A 859 -87.88 28.80 38.93
C PHE A 859 -87.97 27.39 38.34
N ASP A 860 -87.13 26.48 38.81
CA ASP A 860 -87.02 25.10 38.30
C ASP A 860 -88.03 24.13 38.96
N GLY A 861 -88.96 24.65 39.77
CA GLY A 861 -89.91 23.85 40.56
C GLY A 861 -89.48 23.65 42.02
N ARG A 862 -88.21 23.92 42.36
CA ARG A 862 -87.69 23.83 43.73
C ARG A 862 -86.93 25.08 44.17
N THR A 863 -86.16 25.69 43.27
CA THR A 863 -85.23 26.77 43.59
C THR A 863 -85.43 27.95 42.64
N TRP A 864 -85.33 29.16 43.19
CA TRP A 864 -85.28 30.39 42.42
C TRP A 864 -83.85 30.73 42.02
N HIS A 865 -83.67 31.09 40.76
CA HIS A 865 -82.41 31.56 40.19
C HIS A 865 -82.59 33.02 39.78
N GLU A 866 -82.26 33.92 40.70
CA GLU A 866 -82.35 35.37 40.51
C GLU A 866 -81.43 35.84 39.38
N TYR A 867 -81.91 36.81 38.59
CA TYR A 867 -81.24 37.37 37.42
C TYR A 867 -80.95 36.39 36.27
N ALA A 868 -81.50 35.17 36.32
CA ALA A 868 -81.40 34.20 35.24
C ALA A 868 -82.36 34.56 34.10
N ALA A 869 -81.82 34.87 32.94
CA ALA A 869 -82.59 35.10 31.72
C ALA A 869 -82.59 33.85 30.83
N PRO A 870 -83.64 33.64 30.00
CA PRO A 870 -83.57 32.67 28.91
C PRO A 870 -82.36 32.96 28.00
N PRO A 871 -81.80 31.93 27.33
CA PRO A 871 -80.70 32.13 26.40
C PRO A 871 -81.05 33.17 25.33
N LEU A 872 -80.14 34.10 25.05
CA LEU A 872 -80.37 35.23 24.15
C LEU A 872 -80.16 34.81 22.69
N GLU A 873 -80.97 35.32 21.76
CA GLU A 873 -80.82 35.04 20.34
C GLU A 873 -79.69 35.84 19.71
N THR A 874 -79.69 37.16 19.90
CA THR A 874 -78.67 38.06 19.32
C THR A 874 -77.72 38.64 20.37
N GLY A 875 -78.09 38.57 21.65
CA GLY A 875 -77.37 39.21 22.76
C GLY A 875 -77.74 40.68 22.95
N ASN A 876 -78.54 41.26 22.04
CA ASN A 876 -79.03 42.63 22.13
C ASN A 876 -80.32 42.75 22.94
N GLU A 877 -80.93 41.63 23.33
CA GLU A 877 -82.18 41.60 24.07
C GLU A 877 -81.97 42.13 25.50
N ALA A 878 -82.74 43.14 25.89
CA ALA A 878 -82.69 43.71 27.23
C ALA A 878 -83.15 42.68 28.28
N VAL A 879 -82.23 42.18 29.10
CA VAL A 879 -82.54 41.25 30.21
C VAL A 879 -82.81 41.95 31.54
N LYS A 880 -82.58 43.27 31.57
CA LYS A 880 -82.92 44.18 32.65
C LYS A 880 -83.52 45.45 32.04
N GLY A 881 -84.47 46.07 32.73
CA GLY A 881 -85.08 47.32 32.31
C GLY A 881 -85.32 48.24 33.50
N GLU A 882 -85.36 49.55 33.26
CA GLU A 882 -85.79 50.54 34.24
C GLU A 882 -86.99 51.31 33.69
N MET A 883 -88.00 51.53 34.53
CA MET A 883 -89.20 52.31 34.21
C MET A 883 -89.37 53.40 35.27
N ARG A 884 -89.65 54.64 34.85
CA ARG A 884 -89.80 55.80 35.74
C ARG A 884 -91.21 56.37 35.66
N VAL A 885 -92.04 56.08 36.65
CA VAL A 885 -93.42 56.55 36.73
C VAL A 885 -93.43 57.98 37.29
N ARG A 886 -93.97 58.93 36.53
CA ARG A 886 -94.07 60.36 36.88
C ARG A 886 -95.43 60.65 37.52
N GLU A 887 -95.53 61.79 38.20
CA GLU A 887 -96.81 62.30 38.71
C GLU A 887 -97.85 62.54 37.60
#